data_AF-A0A3C1JYJ1-F1
#
_entry.id   AF-A0A3C1JYJ1-F1
#
_cell.length_a   1.000
_cell.length_b   1.000
_cell.length_c   1.000
_cell.angle_alpha   90.00
_cell.angle_beta   90.00
_cell.angle_gamma   90.00
#
_symmetry.space_group_name_H-M   'P 1'
#
loop_
_entity.id
_entity.type
_entity.pdbx_description
1 polymer ?
#
loop_
_entity_poly.entity_id
_entity_poly.type
_entity_poly.pdbx_seq_one_letter_code
_entity_poly.pdbx_strand_id
1 'polypeptide(L)'
;MDNSKLSNKNRDLVYTVKNRCRVCYTCVRECPAKAIKIINGQAEVLNERCIVCGNCTKVCSQGAKVYLNTTEKMFELLKSGKKNIAIVAPSFPAEFKEIANYKIFVSMVRAIGFDVVSEVAFGADLVAIQYRKLIDQGTDKCYISSDCPAIVSYIEHYHPALVKDLAPLASPMVAMSRVMKRKYGDNINLIFIGPCVAKKAETDEVDEMITFTELRDIFIQMGITQKTVHPSEFDSPLGGKGAIFPISRGLLQTAGITDDLLVGDIIVAEGRNNFQEAIKEFEDGFIKNQHLELLGCEGCIMGPGMSGGGRQYARRILLNNYVNKKINSLNEKEWQNNIDKYSDIDLTVNFESKRRVLEFPDWKDIRYVLESMGKKDAKDHLNCGACGYDSCEEHAIAIVQGLAETEMCLPHTIEKLHKSITDLAITNDKLSSIQQALKQSEKMASMGQLSAGIAHELNNPLGVVIMYANILLEEAPKDSPIYKDLKLIVDQTNRCKKIVGGLLNFARKNQVNSTEVDIVKLSEQCLQAVIVPQNIDVSIDRDKLRNPLAMLDQEQMIQVLTNLIKNSVEAMPKGGKLKVLLEDSENEVFFTISDTGSGIKESDKDKIFEPFFTTKGIGKGTGLGLATAYGIVKMHKGKIELESNADISKGPTGTSFKIELPRIR
;
A
#
# COMPACT_ATOMS: atom_id res chain seq x y z
N MET A 1 24.09 14.84 13.52
CA MET A 1 25.41 14.92 14.20
C MET A 1 26.45 14.45 13.21
N ASP A 2 27.59 15.13 13.13
CA ASP A 2 28.65 14.81 12.19
C ASP A 2 29.37 13.52 12.65
N ASN A 3 28.92 12.37 12.13
CA ASN A 3 29.41 11.04 12.50
C ASN A 3 30.89 10.81 12.13
N SER A 4 31.53 11.74 11.42
CA SER A 4 32.93 11.67 10.99
C SER A 4 33.94 11.71 12.15
N LYS A 5 33.55 12.26 13.32
CA LYS A 5 34.43 12.46 14.50
C LYS A 5 34.35 11.37 15.57
N LEU A 6 33.44 10.41 15.46
CA LEU A 6 33.31 9.28 16.40
C LEU A 6 34.36 8.19 16.10
N SER A 7 34.76 7.39 17.11
CA SER A 7 35.63 6.21 16.89
C SER A 7 34.98 5.24 15.89
N ASN A 8 35.77 4.42 15.20
CA ASN A 8 35.27 3.55 14.13
C ASN A 8 34.14 2.61 14.62
N LYS A 9 34.19 2.22 15.91
CA LYS A 9 33.17 1.38 16.57
C LYS A 9 31.84 2.08 16.88
N ASN A 10 31.80 3.42 16.95
CA ASN A 10 30.63 4.18 17.41
C ASN A 10 29.85 4.88 16.28
N ARG A 11 30.10 4.52 15.02
CA ARG A 11 29.46 5.13 13.85
C ARG A 11 28.27 4.30 13.40
N ASP A 12 27.22 5.00 12.93
CA ASP A 12 26.13 4.39 12.19
C ASP A 12 26.62 3.97 10.80
N LEU A 13 27.20 2.77 10.70
CA LEU A 13 27.87 2.31 9.49
C LEU A 13 26.92 1.90 8.37
N VAL A 14 25.68 1.51 8.69
CA VAL A 14 24.65 1.15 7.71
C VAL A 14 23.37 1.87 8.07
N TYR A 15 22.82 2.65 7.15
CA TYR A 15 21.65 3.49 7.42
C TYR A 15 20.70 3.55 6.23
N THR A 16 19.56 4.21 6.43
CA THR A 16 18.53 4.35 5.40
C THR A 16 18.39 5.79 4.93
N VAL A 17 18.51 5.97 3.62
CA VAL A 17 18.14 7.20 2.91
C VAL A 17 16.63 7.16 2.65
N LYS A 18 15.85 7.73 3.58
CA LYS A 18 14.38 7.54 3.66
C LYS A 18 13.65 7.87 2.36
N ASN A 19 14.02 8.96 1.68
CA ASN A 19 13.36 9.41 0.43
C ASN A 19 13.54 8.45 -0.77
N ARG A 20 14.49 7.51 -0.72
CA ARG A 20 14.68 6.49 -1.76
C ARG A 20 13.89 5.21 -1.47
N CYS A 21 13.46 4.99 -0.23
CA CYS A 21 12.83 3.74 0.15
C CYS A 21 11.40 3.64 -0.41
N ARG A 22 11.07 2.49 -0.99
CA ARG A 22 9.73 2.18 -1.53
C ARG A 22 9.06 1.01 -0.83
N VAL A 23 9.50 0.69 0.39
CA VAL A 23 8.77 -0.20 1.30
C VAL A 23 8.54 -1.62 0.74
N CYS A 24 9.47 -2.14 -0.07
CA CYS A 24 9.38 -3.49 -0.64
C CYS A 24 9.74 -4.62 0.35
N TYR A 25 10.20 -4.26 1.56
CA TYR A 25 10.64 -5.13 2.65
C TYR A 25 11.74 -6.16 2.33
N THR A 26 12.34 -6.13 1.14
CA THR A 26 13.46 -7.05 0.79
C THR A 26 14.59 -6.96 1.80
N CYS A 27 14.96 -5.75 2.23
CA CYS A 27 15.99 -5.58 3.25
C CYS A 27 15.65 -6.26 4.58
N VAL A 28 14.37 -6.34 4.98
CA VAL A 28 13.93 -7.01 6.21
C VAL A 28 14.05 -8.52 6.05
N ARG A 29 13.54 -9.08 4.95
CA ARG A 29 13.65 -10.51 4.61
C ARG A 29 15.10 -10.99 4.57
N GLU A 30 15.97 -10.17 4.01
CA GLU A 30 17.37 -10.51 3.74
C GLU A 30 18.31 -10.14 4.90
N CYS A 31 17.81 -9.55 5.99
CA CYS A 31 18.62 -9.23 7.16
C CYS A 31 18.74 -10.44 8.09
N PRO A 32 19.94 -11.04 8.27
CA PRO A 32 20.09 -12.20 9.15
C PRO A 32 19.79 -11.86 10.61
N ALA A 33 20.10 -10.65 11.03
CA ALA A 33 19.91 -10.18 12.41
C ALA A 33 18.49 -9.63 12.71
N LYS A 34 17.61 -9.58 11.70
CA LYS A 34 16.32 -8.85 11.73
C LYS A 34 16.46 -7.44 12.35
N ALA A 35 17.55 -6.75 12.02
CA ALA A 35 17.95 -5.45 12.57
C ALA A 35 17.32 -4.26 11.82
N ILE A 36 16.21 -4.48 11.11
CA ILE A 36 15.52 -3.43 10.35
C ILE A 36 14.12 -3.28 10.91
N LYS A 37 13.85 -2.11 11.48
CA LYS A 37 12.56 -1.75 12.06
C LYS A 37 11.70 -1.00 11.05
N ILE A 38 10.39 -1.19 11.09
CA ILE A 38 9.44 -0.35 10.36
C ILE A 38 8.86 0.71 11.31
N ILE A 39 8.90 1.98 10.89
CA ILE A 39 8.32 3.12 11.60
C ILE A 39 7.50 3.92 10.61
N ASN A 40 6.18 3.99 10.80
CA ASN A 40 5.24 4.67 9.91
C ASN A 40 5.40 4.20 8.45
N GLY A 41 5.50 2.88 8.24
CA GLY A 41 5.75 2.27 6.94
C GLY A 41 7.18 2.44 6.40
N GLN A 42 8.06 3.16 7.09
CA GLN A 42 9.43 3.40 6.63
C GLN A 42 10.41 2.40 7.26
N ALA A 43 11.16 1.68 6.43
CA ALA A 43 12.20 0.77 6.91
C ALA A 43 13.44 1.54 7.38
N GLU A 44 13.89 1.31 8.61
CA GLU A 44 15.05 1.96 9.24
C GLU A 44 15.98 0.90 9.85
N VAL A 45 17.29 1.15 9.83
CA VAL A 45 18.28 0.23 10.39
C VAL A 45 18.43 0.54 11.88
N LEU A 46 18.29 -0.47 12.73
CA LEU A 46 18.58 -0.39 14.15
C LEU A 46 20.06 -0.70 14.38
N ASN A 47 20.87 0.33 14.58
CA ASN A 47 22.32 0.18 14.64
C ASN A 47 22.77 -0.68 15.82
N GLU A 48 22.05 -0.61 16.94
CA GLU A 48 22.27 -1.45 18.12
C GLU A 48 22.01 -2.94 17.91
N ARG A 49 21.36 -3.32 16.81
CA ARG A 49 21.11 -4.71 16.40
C ARG A 49 21.89 -5.10 15.16
N CYS A 50 22.39 -4.12 14.41
CA CYS A 50 23.00 -4.35 13.11
C CYS A 50 24.37 -5.00 13.27
N ILE A 51 24.56 -6.16 12.63
CA ILE A 51 25.87 -6.83 12.56
C ILE A 51 26.79 -6.24 11.47
N VAL A 52 26.36 -5.14 10.82
CA VAL A 52 27.13 -4.40 9.81
C VAL A 52 27.52 -5.26 8.59
N CYS A 53 26.85 -6.38 8.35
CA CYS A 53 27.16 -7.28 7.23
C CYS A 53 26.92 -6.67 5.84
N GLY A 54 26.20 -5.54 5.76
CA GLY A 54 25.92 -4.83 4.52
C GLY A 54 24.99 -5.55 3.54
N ASN A 55 24.45 -6.73 3.86
CA ASN A 55 23.60 -7.47 2.92
C ASN A 55 22.37 -6.65 2.48
N CYS A 56 21.81 -5.83 3.38
CA CYS A 56 20.69 -4.96 3.05
C CYS A 56 21.02 -3.90 1.98
N THR A 57 22.29 -3.48 1.83
CA THR A 57 22.70 -2.55 0.78
C THR A 57 22.83 -3.27 -0.57
N LYS A 58 23.31 -4.52 -0.56
CA LYS A 58 23.41 -5.40 -1.75
C LYS A 58 22.05 -5.70 -2.38
N VAL A 59 21.03 -5.95 -1.56
CA VAL A 59 19.68 -6.35 -2.03
C VAL A 59 18.73 -5.17 -2.27
N CYS A 60 19.12 -3.94 -1.93
CA CYS A 60 18.25 -2.77 -2.05
C CYS A 60 18.25 -2.23 -3.49
N SER A 61 17.23 -2.59 -4.27
CA SER A 61 17.06 -2.13 -5.65
C SER A 61 16.91 -0.61 -5.81
N GLN A 62 16.53 0.09 -4.74
CA GLN A 62 16.33 1.55 -4.75
C GLN A 62 17.58 2.33 -4.31
N GLY A 63 18.66 1.66 -3.88
CA GLY A 63 19.82 2.33 -3.29
C GLY A 63 19.46 3.15 -2.03
N ALA A 64 18.41 2.72 -1.31
CA ALA A 64 17.93 3.36 -0.09
C ALA A 64 18.69 2.88 1.15
N LYS A 65 19.21 1.65 1.15
CA LYS A 65 20.12 1.16 2.17
C LYS A 65 21.55 1.43 1.70
N VAL A 66 22.29 2.18 2.50
CA VAL A 66 23.66 2.60 2.19
C VAL A 66 24.54 2.39 3.41
N TYR A 67 25.85 2.35 3.19
CA TYR A 67 26.83 2.35 4.26
C TYR A 67 27.61 3.66 4.30
N LEU A 68 28.23 3.96 5.43
CA LEU A 68 28.99 5.18 5.64
C LEU A 68 30.19 5.23 4.68
N ASN A 69 30.21 6.28 3.84
CA ASN A 69 31.35 6.59 3.01
C ASN A 69 32.41 7.30 3.85
N THR A 70 33.65 6.81 3.83
CA THR A 70 34.75 7.37 4.64
C THR A 70 35.97 7.80 3.80
N THR A 71 35.78 7.99 2.48
CA THR A 71 36.87 8.37 1.57
C THR A 71 37.47 9.75 1.89
N GLU A 72 36.65 10.71 2.35
CA GLU A 72 37.14 12.04 2.75
C GLU A 72 38.14 11.95 3.92
N LYS A 73 37.81 11.17 4.96
CA LYS A 73 38.72 10.91 6.10
C LYS A 73 40.00 10.20 5.66
N MET A 74 39.91 9.29 4.69
CA MET A 74 41.10 8.68 4.09
C MET A 74 42.00 9.75 3.43
N PHE A 75 41.43 10.67 2.64
CA PHE A 75 42.22 11.75 2.03
C PHE A 75 42.80 12.74 3.05
N GLU A 76 42.12 12.98 4.18
CA GLU A 76 42.68 13.75 5.29
C GLU A 76 43.92 13.05 5.89
N LEU A 77 43.84 11.73 6.12
CA LEU A 77 44.97 10.94 6.60
C LEU A 77 46.14 11.00 5.62
N LEU A 78 45.88 10.85 4.31
CA LEU A 78 46.94 10.91 3.29
C LEU A 78 47.74 12.23 3.31
N LYS A 79 47.13 13.32 3.77
CA LYS A 79 47.76 14.66 3.88
C LYS A 79 48.48 14.90 5.21
N SER A 80 48.44 13.96 6.16
CA SER A 80 48.97 14.16 7.52
C SER A 80 50.50 14.17 7.61
N GLY A 81 51.20 13.87 6.51
CA GLY A 81 52.67 13.82 6.44
C GLY A 81 53.30 12.55 7.03
N LYS A 82 52.50 11.64 7.60
CA LYS A 82 52.95 10.29 7.97
C LYS A 82 53.05 9.40 6.73
N LYS A 83 53.74 8.27 6.88
CA LYS A 83 53.83 7.25 5.82
C LYS A 83 52.47 6.59 5.60
N ASN A 84 51.99 6.63 4.35
CA ASN A 84 50.69 6.14 3.93
C ASN A 84 50.79 4.69 3.47
N ILE A 85 50.12 3.78 4.17
CA ILE A 85 50.14 2.34 3.90
C ILE A 85 48.73 1.86 3.55
N ALA A 86 48.59 1.27 2.36
CA ALA A 86 47.39 0.53 1.97
C ALA A 86 47.60 -0.97 2.17
N ILE A 87 46.71 -1.62 2.91
CA ILE A 87 46.60 -3.09 2.97
C ILE A 87 45.36 -3.53 2.20
N VAL A 88 45.56 -4.28 1.10
CA VAL A 88 44.49 -4.66 0.17
C VAL A 88 44.04 -6.10 0.42
N ALA A 89 42.73 -6.30 0.52
CA ALA A 89 42.15 -7.63 0.66
C ALA A 89 42.41 -8.50 -0.60
N PRO A 90 42.72 -9.80 -0.43
CA PRO A 90 43.06 -10.69 -1.55
C PRO A 90 41.92 -10.93 -2.55
N SER A 91 40.69 -10.48 -2.26
CA SER A 91 39.54 -10.53 -3.15
C SER A 91 39.58 -9.52 -4.32
N PHE A 92 40.56 -8.61 -4.37
CA PHE A 92 40.62 -7.57 -5.42
C PHE A 92 40.59 -8.11 -6.87
N PRO A 93 41.16 -9.29 -7.23
CA PRO A 93 41.09 -9.80 -8.62
C PRO A 93 39.66 -10.14 -9.05
N ALA A 94 38.79 -10.47 -8.10
CA ALA A 94 37.38 -10.74 -8.34
C ALA A 94 36.57 -9.45 -8.60
N GLU A 95 37.05 -8.30 -8.13
CA GLU A 95 36.40 -7.01 -8.33
C GLU A 95 36.90 -6.32 -9.60
N PHE A 96 38.21 -6.16 -9.75
CA PHE A 96 38.85 -5.37 -10.79
C PHE A 96 39.21 -6.20 -12.03
N LYS A 97 38.22 -6.92 -12.55
CA LYS A 97 38.36 -7.87 -13.68
C LYS A 97 38.82 -7.22 -15.00
N GLU A 98 38.61 -5.92 -15.14
CA GLU A 98 38.96 -5.14 -16.33
C GLU A 98 40.42 -4.70 -16.36
N ILE A 99 41.14 -4.84 -15.24
CA ILE A 99 42.56 -4.50 -15.15
C ILE A 99 43.40 -5.68 -15.66
N ALA A 100 44.26 -5.43 -16.64
CA ALA A 100 44.99 -6.49 -17.35
C ALA A 100 45.88 -7.38 -16.45
N ASN A 101 46.46 -6.82 -15.39
CA ASN A 101 47.19 -7.58 -14.38
C ASN A 101 47.21 -6.86 -13.03
N TYR A 102 47.51 -7.60 -11.95
CA TYR A 102 47.51 -7.04 -10.60
C TYR A 102 48.56 -5.95 -10.37
N LYS A 103 49.68 -5.98 -11.08
CA LYS A 103 50.75 -4.97 -10.92
C LYS A 103 50.28 -3.58 -11.36
N ILE A 104 49.42 -3.53 -12.38
CA ILE A 104 48.75 -2.28 -12.79
C ILE A 104 47.81 -1.81 -11.68
N PHE A 105 47.02 -2.72 -11.10
CA PHE A 105 46.13 -2.39 -9.99
C PHE A 105 46.92 -1.80 -8.80
N VAL A 106 48.05 -2.41 -8.41
CA VAL A 106 48.92 -1.88 -7.35
C VAL A 106 49.38 -0.46 -7.68
N SER A 107 49.81 -0.21 -8.91
CA SER A 107 50.23 1.13 -9.33
C SER A 107 49.10 2.15 -9.35
N MET A 108 47.87 1.73 -9.70
CA MET A 108 46.70 2.60 -9.59
C MET A 108 46.43 2.98 -8.14
N VAL A 109 46.57 2.04 -7.19
CA VAL A 109 46.46 2.35 -5.76
C VAL A 109 47.58 3.31 -5.33
N ARG A 110 48.84 3.07 -5.72
CA ARG A 110 49.96 4.00 -5.43
C ARG A 110 49.70 5.41 -5.97
N ALA A 111 49.10 5.54 -7.15
CA ALA A 111 48.78 6.82 -7.77
C ALA A 111 47.77 7.68 -6.97
N ILE A 112 47.07 7.10 -6.00
CA ILE A 112 46.22 7.85 -5.05
C ILE A 112 47.06 8.65 -4.04
N GLY A 113 48.28 8.18 -3.73
CA GLY A 113 49.17 8.78 -2.72
C GLY A 113 49.65 7.83 -1.63
N PHE A 114 49.56 6.51 -1.84
CA PHE A 114 50.08 5.51 -0.90
C PHE A 114 51.57 5.23 -1.16
N ASP A 115 52.39 5.33 -0.11
CA ASP A 115 53.83 5.03 -0.15
C ASP A 115 54.07 3.52 -0.22
N VAL A 116 53.26 2.77 0.51
CA VAL A 116 53.33 1.31 0.64
C VAL A 116 51.97 0.72 0.27
N VAL A 117 51.97 -0.29 -0.59
CA VAL A 117 50.78 -1.07 -0.95
C VAL A 117 51.13 -2.54 -0.74
N SER A 118 50.54 -3.14 0.28
CA SER A 118 50.74 -4.55 0.62
C SER A 118 49.43 -5.34 0.55
N GLU A 119 49.53 -6.65 0.39
CA GLU A 119 48.36 -7.53 0.32
C GLU A 119 48.11 -8.23 1.67
N VAL A 120 46.86 -8.27 2.11
CA VAL A 120 46.43 -8.94 3.34
C VAL A 120 46.63 -10.46 3.29
N ALA A 121 46.90 -11.04 2.12
CA ALA A 121 47.21 -12.46 1.96
C ALA A 121 48.32 -12.96 2.90
N PHE A 122 49.33 -12.14 3.21
CA PHE A 122 50.38 -12.55 4.17
C PHE A 122 49.84 -12.65 5.61
N GLY A 123 48.98 -11.71 6.02
CA GLY A 123 48.26 -11.81 7.29
C GLY A 123 47.36 -13.05 7.35
N ALA A 124 46.79 -13.45 6.22
CA ALA A 124 46.00 -14.68 6.11
C ALA A 124 46.86 -15.95 6.28
N ASP A 125 48.09 -15.97 5.75
CA ASP A 125 49.02 -17.09 5.99
C ASP A 125 49.34 -17.24 7.49
N LEU A 126 49.65 -16.12 8.18
CA LEU A 126 49.95 -16.14 9.62
C LEU A 126 48.77 -16.67 10.45
N VAL A 127 47.56 -16.19 10.15
CA VAL A 127 46.34 -16.62 10.83
C VAL A 127 46.04 -18.09 10.57
N ALA A 128 46.19 -18.55 9.32
CA ALA A 128 45.97 -19.95 8.95
C ALA A 128 46.92 -20.92 9.67
N ILE A 129 48.18 -20.53 9.89
CA ILE A 129 49.14 -21.32 10.69
C ILE A 129 48.67 -21.46 12.14
N GLN A 130 48.07 -20.42 12.73
CA GLN A 130 47.55 -20.50 14.11
C GLN A 130 46.25 -21.33 14.17
N TYR A 131 45.38 -21.23 13.17
CA TYR A 131 44.22 -22.13 13.06
C TYR A 131 44.61 -23.60 12.97
N ARG A 132 45.62 -23.91 12.15
CA ARG A 132 46.20 -25.25 12.08
C ARG A 132 46.60 -25.75 13.46
N LYS A 133 47.34 -24.94 14.23
CA LYS A 133 47.74 -25.30 15.60
C LYS A 133 46.55 -25.51 16.52
N LEU A 134 45.52 -24.67 16.46
CA LEU A 134 44.32 -24.82 17.29
C LEU A 134 43.56 -26.12 17.00
N ILE A 135 43.46 -26.50 15.72
CA ILE A 135 42.76 -27.72 15.30
C ILE A 135 43.60 -28.97 15.62
N ASP A 136 44.91 -28.94 15.32
CA ASP A 136 45.80 -30.07 15.58
C ASP A 136 46.06 -30.33 17.07
N GLN A 137 45.89 -29.33 17.95
CA GLN A 137 46.09 -29.46 19.39
C GLN A 137 45.10 -30.43 20.06
N GLY A 138 44.10 -30.94 19.35
CA GLY A 138 43.31 -32.11 19.76
C GLY A 138 42.53 -31.89 21.06
N THR A 139 42.22 -30.65 21.42
CA THR A 139 41.36 -30.37 22.56
C THR A 139 39.94 -30.84 22.24
N ASP A 140 39.20 -31.41 23.20
CA ASP A 140 37.75 -31.72 23.09
C ASP A 140 36.88 -30.48 22.72
N LYS A 141 37.50 -29.31 22.59
CA LYS A 141 36.89 -28.04 22.25
C LYS A 141 36.96 -27.80 20.74
N CYS A 142 35.79 -27.71 20.13
CA CYS A 142 35.63 -27.27 18.75
C CYS A 142 35.54 -25.74 18.67
N TYR A 143 35.93 -25.19 17.53
CA TYR A 143 36.03 -23.75 17.32
C TYR A 143 35.19 -23.28 16.13
N ILE A 144 34.59 -22.11 16.29
CA ILE A 144 33.96 -21.33 15.23
C ILE A 144 34.98 -20.32 14.71
N SER A 145 35.17 -20.25 13.39
CA SER A 145 36.09 -19.29 12.78
C SER A 145 35.67 -17.84 13.07
N SER A 146 36.64 -16.97 13.28
CA SER A 146 36.50 -15.57 13.71
C SER A 146 36.97 -14.57 12.66
N ASP A 147 37.34 -15.05 11.48
CA ASP A 147 37.87 -14.25 10.38
C ASP A 147 36.81 -13.34 9.73
N CYS A 148 35.54 -13.75 9.78
CA CYS A 148 34.39 -12.99 9.31
C CYS A 148 33.80 -12.11 10.43
N PRO A 149 34.00 -10.78 10.41
CA PRO A 149 33.53 -9.88 11.48
C PRO A 149 32.00 -9.86 11.62
N ALA A 150 31.27 -10.13 10.53
CA ALA A 150 29.81 -10.23 10.58
C ALA A 150 29.34 -11.44 11.40
N ILE A 151 30.06 -12.57 11.32
CA ILE A 151 29.76 -13.79 12.10
C ILE A 151 30.09 -13.55 13.57
N VAL A 152 31.26 -12.99 13.87
CA VAL A 152 31.65 -12.60 15.23
C VAL A 152 30.59 -11.69 15.84
N SER A 153 30.21 -10.62 15.14
CA SER A 153 29.19 -9.67 15.61
C SER A 153 27.83 -10.36 15.78
N TYR A 154 27.44 -11.28 14.89
CA TYR A 154 26.21 -12.04 15.04
C TYR A 154 26.20 -12.90 16.31
N ILE A 155 27.30 -13.60 16.60
CA ILE A 155 27.45 -14.41 17.82
C ILE A 155 27.43 -13.52 19.07
N GLU A 156 28.20 -12.42 19.10
CA GLU A 156 28.25 -11.51 20.25
C GLU A 156 26.87 -10.95 20.62
N HIS A 157 26.02 -10.63 19.63
CA HIS A 157 24.70 -10.04 19.85
C HIS A 157 23.60 -11.06 20.11
N TYR A 158 23.60 -12.18 19.37
CA TYR A 158 22.44 -13.08 19.29
C TYR A 158 22.68 -14.47 19.89
N HIS A 159 23.93 -14.94 19.96
CA HIS A 159 24.31 -16.27 20.48
C HIS A 159 25.40 -16.15 21.55
N PRO A 160 25.16 -15.44 22.66
CA PRO A 160 26.18 -15.07 23.63
C PRO A 160 26.85 -16.27 24.32
N ALA A 161 26.16 -17.41 24.39
CA ALA A 161 26.71 -18.65 24.94
C ALA A 161 27.85 -19.20 24.08
N LEU A 162 27.86 -18.91 22.78
CA LEU A 162 28.86 -19.36 21.81
C LEU A 162 30.07 -18.44 21.69
N VAL A 163 30.10 -17.30 22.39
CA VAL A 163 31.24 -16.36 22.35
C VAL A 163 32.55 -17.05 22.78
N LYS A 164 32.46 -18.00 23.71
CA LYS A 164 33.60 -18.81 24.19
C LYS A 164 34.11 -19.80 23.15
N ASP A 165 33.29 -20.14 22.15
CA ASP A 165 33.57 -21.13 21.11
C ASP A 165 34.13 -20.48 19.84
N LEU A 166 34.12 -19.13 19.75
CA LEU A 166 34.89 -18.40 18.76
C LEU A 166 36.38 -18.67 18.92
N ALA A 167 37.07 -18.98 17.83
CA ALA A 167 38.52 -19.08 17.81
C ALA A 167 39.13 -17.73 18.23
N PRO A 168 39.96 -17.66 19.28
CA PRO A 168 40.50 -16.41 19.83
C PRO A 168 41.64 -15.84 18.98
N LEU A 169 41.45 -15.83 17.66
CA LEU A 169 42.41 -15.38 16.66
C LEU A 169 41.92 -14.13 15.95
N ALA A 170 42.86 -13.22 15.73
CA ALA A 170 42.69 -12.02 14.93
C ALA A 170 42.36 -12.38 13.47
N SER A 171 41.59 -11.53 12.79
CA SER A 171 41.36 -11.71 11.36
C SER A 171 42.62 -11.41 10.54
N PRO A 172 42.70 -11.86 9.27
CA PRO A 172 43.84 -11.55 8.39
C PRO A 172 44.16 -10.07 8.26
N MET A 173 43.15 -9.19 8.29
CA MET A 173 43.34 -7.74 8.23
C MET A 173 44.08 -7.24 9.48
N VAL A 174 43.64 -7.68 10.66
CA VAL A 174 44.26 -7.31 11.94
C VAL A 174 45.68 -7.86 12.01
N ALA A 175 45.89 -9.13 11.62
CA ALA A 175 47.22 -9.72 11.55
C ALA A 175 48.16 -8.91 10.62
N MET A 176 47.70 -8.55 9.43
CA MET A 176 48.48 -7.72 8.51
C MET A 176 48.75 -6.32 9.06
N SER A 177 47.81 -5.75 9.81
CA SER A 177 48.01 -4.44 10.47
C SER A 177 49.15 -4.48 11.48
N ARG A 178 49.22 -5.54 12.30
CA ARG A 178 50.28 -5.76 13.28
C ARG A 178 51.64 -5.97 12.60
N VAL A 179 51.67 -6.67 11.47
CA VAL A 179 52.89 -6.81 10.63
C VAL A 179 53.36 -5.45 10.10
N MET A 180 52.46 -4.61 9.58
CA MET A 180 52.81 -3.28 9.10
C MET A 180 53.35 -2.38 10.21
N LYS A 181 52.73 -2.39 11.39
CA LYS A 181 53.21 -1.64 12.56
C LYS A 181 54.56 -2.14 13.06
N ARG A 182 54.78 -3.46 13.10
CA ARG A 182 56.09 -4.05 13.43
C ARG A 182 57.18 -3.64 12.43
N LYS A 183 56.85 -3.51 11.15
CA LYS A 183 57.79 -3.17 10.08
C LYS A 183 58.11 -1.68 9.99
N TYR A 184 57.11 -0.80 10.17
CA TYR A 184 57.22 0.64 9.93
C TYR A 184 57.06 1.52 11.18
N GLY A 185 56.78 0.92 12.34
CA GLY A 185 56.41 1.62 13.57
C GLY A 185 54.93 2.02 13.61
N ASP A 186 54.50 2.57 14.75
CA ASP A 186 53.10 2.99 14.96
C ASP A 186 52.77 4.35 14.33
N ASN A 187 53.78 5.13 13.94
CA ASN A 187 53.59 6.45 13.33
C ASN A 187 53.36 6.37 11.80
N ILE A 188 52.31 5.63 11.41
CA ILE A 188 51.88 5.43 10.02
C ILE A 188 50.41 5.84 9.88
N ASN A 189 49.96 6.05 8.64
CA ASN A 189 48.54 6.00 8.31
C ASN A 189 48.28 4.65 7.64
N LEU A 190 47.53 3.76 8.31
CA LEU A 190 47.21 2.44 7.82
C LEU A 190 45.76 2.38 7.35
N ILE A 191 45.56 2.18 6.05
CA ILE A 191 44.26 2.13 5.41
C ILE A 191 44.00 0.71 4.89
N PHE A 192 42.87 0.12 5.26
CA PHE A 192 42.42 -1.13 4.66
C PHE A 192 41.52 -0.88 3.46
N ILE A 193 41.70 -1.69 2.42
CA ILE A 193 40.90 -1.66 1.19
C ILE A 193 40.32 -3.05 0.94
N GLY A 194 39.00 -3.21 0.98
CA GLY A 194 38.41 -4.56 0.86
C GLY A 194 36.94 -4.65 0.46
N PRO A 195 36.37 -5.87 0.44
CA PRO A 195 35.02 -6.12 -0.07
C PRO A 195 33.93 -6.02 1.01
N CYS A 196 34.28 -5.69 2.26
CA CYS A 196 33.40 -5.90 3.41
C CYS A 196 33.18 -4.60 4.19
N VAL A 197 31.91 -4.27 4.45
CA VAL A 197 31.51 -3.11 5.27
C VAL A 197 31.73 -3.40 6.75
N ALA A 198 31.50 -4.64 7.21
CA ALA A 198 31.67 -5.03 8.61
C ALA A 198 33.11 -4.84 9.12
N LYS A 199 34.11 -4.85 8.22
CA LYS A 199 35.49 -4.52 8.58
C LYS A 199 35.60 -3.14 9.23
N LYS A 200 34.82 -2.15 8.77
CA LYS A 200 34.82 -0.77 9.32
C LYS A 200 34.51 -0.71 10.83
N ALA A 201 33.85 -1.74 11.41
CA ALA A 201 33.55 -1.85 12.84
C ALA A 201 34.49 -2.77 13.63
N GLU A 202 35.41 -3.49 12.97
CA GLU A 202 36.13 -4.59 13.59
C GLU A 202 37.17 -4.11 14.63
N THR A 203 38.00 -3.14 14.27
CA THR A 203 39.13 -2.72 15.09
C THR A 203 39.50 -1.26 14.87
N ASP A 204 40.11 -0.67 15.90
CA ASP A 204 40.78 0.64 15.83
C ASP A 204 42.29 0.49 15.53
N GLU A 205 42.79 -0.73 15.30
CA GLU A 205 44.19 -0.96 14.89
C GLU A 205 44.51 -0.47 13.47
N VAL A 206 43.47 -0.22 12.66
CA VAL A 206 43.55 0.33 11.31
C VAL A 206 42.86 1.70 11.32
N ASP A 207 43.53 2.73 10.81
CA ASP A 207 43.08 4.13 10.95
C ASP A 207 41.81 4.43 10.14
N GLU A 208 41.70 3.82 8.95
CA GLU A 208 40.53 3.96 8.08
C GLU A 208 40.35 2.76 7.16
N MET A 209 39.12 2.55 6.70
CA MET A 209 38.77 1.41 5.87
C MET A 209 37.82 1.82 4.76
N ILE A 210 38.19 1.52 3.51
CA ILE A 210 37.37 1.79 2.34
C ILE A 210 37.01 0.51 1.61
N THR A 211 35.82 0.48 1.01
CA THR A 211 35.37 -0.64 0.18
C THR A 211 35.99 -0.57 -1.22
N PHE A 212 35.94 -1.66 -1.97
CA PHE A 212 36.39 -1.62 -3.36
C PHE A 212 35.51 -0.72 -4.26
N THR A 213 34.21 -0.62 -3.97
CA THR A 213 33.33 0.35 -4.64
C THR A 213 33.74 1.79 -4.33
N GLU A 214 34.09 2.12 -3.08
CA GLU A 214 34.67 3.42 -2.73
C GLU A 214 36.01 3.66 -3.47
N LEU A 215 36.86 2.64 -3.58
CA LEU A 215 38.11 2.71 -4.36
C LEU A 215 37.86 2.95 -5.85
N ARG A 216 36.82 2.34 -6.44
CA ARG A 216 36.43 2.59 -7.84
C ARG A 216 36.02 4.04 -8.04
N ASP A 217 35.22 4.59 -7.14
CA ASP A 217 34.80 5.98 -7.20
C ASP A 217 36.01 6.92 -7.14
N ILE A 218 37.01 6.60 -6.29
CA ILE A 218 38.28 7.34 -6.22
C ILE A 218 39.04 7.30 -7.56
N PHE A 219 39.19 6.12 -8.18
CA PHE A 219 39.86 6.03 -9.49
C PHE A 219 39.17 6.88 -10.56
N ILE A 220 37.84 6.89 -10.57
CA ILE A 220 37.05 7.70 -11.50
C ILE A 220 37.25 9.19 -11.23
N GLN A 221 37.12 9.62 -9.96
CA GLN A 221 37.26 11.02 -9.57
C GLN A 221 38.66 11.59 -9.85
N MET A 222 39.70 10.79 -9.66
CA MET A 222 41.09 11.19 -9.90
C MET A 222 41.56 10.97 -11.34
N GLY A 223 40.73 10.38 -12.21
CA GLY A 223 41.10 10.05 -13.59
C GLY A 223 42.22 9.00 -13.69
N ILE A 224 42.39 8.15 -12.67
CA ILE A 224 43.40 7.10 -12.64
C ILE A 224 42.91 5.92 -13.47
N THR A 225 43.67 5.55 -14.50
CA THR A 225 43.35 4.41 -15.37
C THR A 225 44.57 3.52 -15.56
N GLN A 226 44.37 2.31 -16.08
CA GLN A 226 45.50 1.43 -16.44
C GLN A 226 46.49 2.04 -17.45
N LYS A 227 46.08 3.09 -18.19
CA LYS A 227 46.93 3.79 -19.16
C LYS A 227 47.78 4.90 -18.53
N THR A 228 47.43 5.34 -17.32
CA THR A 228 48.11 6.47 -16.63
C THR A 228 49.19 6.01 -15.66
N VAL A 229 49.43 4.69 -15.54
CA VAL A 229 50.36 4.13 -14.57
C VAL A 229 51.28 3.08 -15.19
N HIS A 230 52.45 2.89 -14.59
CA HIS A 230 53.38 1.81 -14.94
C HIS A 230 53.29 0.68 -13.91
N PRO A 231 53.28 -0.61 -14.33
CA PRO A 231 53.12 -1.75 -13.40
C PRO A 231 54.15 -1.75 -12.26
N SER A 232 53.70 -2.02 -11.03
CA SER A 232 54.54 -2.12 -9.83
C SER A 232 54.13 -3.31 -8.95
N GLU A 233 55.05 -3.79 -8.13
CA GLU A 233 54.79 -4.90 -7.22
C GLU A 233 54.17 -4.46 -5.90
N PHE A 234 53.48 -5.40 -5.25
CA PHE A 234 53.13 -5.26 -3.84
C PHE A 234 54.41 -5.18 -3.00
N ASP A 235 54.38 -4.36 -1.95
CA ASP A 235 55.46 -4.30 -0.97
C ASP A 235 55.44 -5.54 -0.06
N SER A 236 56.63 -6.07 0.20
CA SER A 236 56.87 -7.20 1.12
C SER A 236 56.33 -6.90 2.53
N PRO A 237 55.87 -7.90 3.31
CA PRO A 237 55.89 -9.33 2.99
C PRO A 237 54.77 -9.74 2.03
N LEU A 238 55.13 -10.58 1.05
CA LEU A 238 54.20 -11.14 0.09
C LEU A 238 53.54 -12.38 0.67
N GLY A 239 52.21 -12.49 0.55
CA GLY A 239 51.48 -13.70 0.93
C GLY A 239 51.68 -14.86 -0.05
N GLY A 240 51.37 -16.06 0.39
CA GLY A 240 51.37 -17.30 -0.40
C GLY A 240 49.95 -17.77 -0.66
N LYS A 241 49.60 -18.95 -0.12
CA LYS A 241 48.27 -19.55 -0.27
C LYS A 241 47.17 -18.69 0.35
N GLY A 242 47.47 -17.82 1.31
CA GLY A 242 46.53 -16.90 1.96
C GLY A 242 45.79 -15.96 1.00
N ALA A 243 46.22 -15.85 -0.26
CA ALA A 243 45.44 -15.18 -1.29
C ALA A 243 44.12 -15.91 -1.65
N ILE A 244 43.96 -17.20 -1.32
CA ILE A 244 42.73 -17.98 -1.54
C ILE A 244 41.68 -17.81 -0.43
N PHE A 245 42.06 -17.20 0.70
CA PHE A 245 41.20 -17.00 1.87
C PHE A 245 39.80 -16.41 1.59
N PRO A 246 39.59 -15.51 0.60
CA PRO A 246 38.29 -14.90 0.33
C PRO A 246 37.15 -15.82 -0.13
N ILE A 247 37.40 -17.09 -0.44
CA ILE A 247 36.36 -18.04 -0.89
C ILE A 247 36.10 -19.08 0.20
N SER A 248 34.93 -19.72 0.18
CA SER A 248 34.64 -20.86 1.06
C SER A 248 35.72 -21.94 0.93
N ARG A 249 36.12 -22.51 2.08
CA ARG A 249 37.25 -23.44 2.25
C ARG A 249 38.62 -22.77 2.11
N GLY A 250 38.67 -21.46 1.93
CA GLY A 250 39.90 -20.71 1.72
C GLY A 250 40.83 -20.75 2.95
N LEU A 251 40.25 -20.71 4.16
CA LEU A 251 41.00 -20.87 5.40
C LEU A 251 41.63 -22.26 5.47
N LEU A 252 40.84 -23.32 5.26
CA LEU A 252 41.31 -24.71 5.32
C LEU A 252 42.43 -24.96 4.30
N GLN A 253 42.26 -24.52 3.07
CA GLN A 253 43.28 -24.67 2.02
C GLN A 253 44.58 -23.91 2.35
N THR A 254 44.48 -22.74 2.98
CA THR A 254 45.66 -21.97 3.41
C THR A 254 46.37 -22.66 4.57
N ALA A 255 45.61 -23.19 5.54
CA ALA A 255 46.13 -23.96 6.67
C ALA A 255 46.64 -25.36 6.25
N GLY A 256 46.36 -25.79 5.01
CA GLY A 256 46.64 -27.11 4.47
C GLY A 256 45.74 -28.21 5.03
N ILE A 257 44.63 -27.86 5.65
CA ILE A 257 43.73 -28.80 6.34
C ILE A 257 42.93 -29.53 5.27
N THR A 258 43.03 -30.86 5.27
CA THR A 258 42.22 -31.70 4.39
C THR A 258 40.85 -31.86 5.01
N ASP A 259 39.83 -31.34 4.34
CA ASP A 259 38.43 -31.60 4.69
C ASP A 259 38.01 -32.96 4.14
N ASP A 260 38.33 -34.01 4.86
CA ASP A 260 37.91 -35.37 4.56
C ASP A 260 36.49 -35.60 5.08
N LEU A 261 35.53 -35.74 4.15
CA LEU A 261 34.12 -35.96 4.46
C LEU A 261 33.87 -37.26 5.23
N LEU A 262 34.80 -38.22 5.20
CA LEU A 262 34.69 -39.47 5.95
C LEU A 262 35.06 -39.29 7.42
N VAL A 263 35.95 -38.34 7.71
CA VAL A 263 36.32 -37.96 9.08
C VAL A 263 35.27 -36.98 9.62
N GLY A 264 34.91 -35.99 8.80
CA GLY A 264 33.75 -35.14 9.02
C GLY A 264 33.91 -34.10 10.14
N ASP A 265 35.14 -33.75 10.53
CA ASP A 265 35.47 -32.89 11.68
C ASP A 265 35.18 -31.38 11.48
N ILE A 266 34.84 -30.97 10.25
CA ILE A 266 34.71 -29.57 9.86
C ILE A 266 33.45 -29.35 9.03
N ILE A 267 32.63 -28.39 9.44
CA ILE A 267 31.48 -27.91 8.69
C ILE A 267 31.78 -26.53 8.13
N VAL A 268 31.56 -26.37 6.83
CA VAL A 268 31.74 -25.10 6.13
C VAL A 268 30.38 -24.58 5.68
N ALA A 269 30.01 -23.39 6.13
CA ALA A 269 28.77 -22.74 5.73
C ALA A 269 29.02 -21.29 5.29
N GLU A 270 28.44 -20.92 4.14
CA GLU A 270 28.54 -19.58 3.59
C GLU A 270 27.18 -19.01 3.20
N GLY A 271 27.06 -17.68 3.26
CA GLY A 271 25.83 -16.97 2.93
C GLY A 271 24.82 -16.97 4.08
N ARG A 272 23.86 -16.05 3.99
CA ARG A 272 23.03 -15.65 5.14
C ARG A 272 22.26 -16.80 5.81
N ASN A 273 21.67 -17.70 5.04
CA ASN A 273 20.82 -18.74 5.61
C ASN A 273 21.66 -19.86 6.24
N ASN A 274 22.65 -20.34 5.49
CA ASN A 274 23.44 -21.50 5.88
C ASN A 274 24.27 -21.24 7.15
N PHE A 275 24.83 -20.03 7.32
CA PHE A 275 25.58 -19.75 8.56
C PHE A 275 24.64 -19.65 9.78
N GLN A 276 23.42 -19.11 9.61
CA GLN A 276 22.46 -18.99 10.70
C GLN A 276 21.99 -20.37 11.18
N GLU A 277 21.71 -21.26 10.22
CA GLU A 277 21.36 -22.65 10.48
C GLU A 277 22.52 -23.39 11.17
N ALA A 278 23.74 -23.30 10.65
CA ALA A 278 24.91 -23.92 11.25
C ALA A 278 25.17 -23.44 12.70
N ILE A 279 25.04 -22.13 12.97
CA ILE A 279 25.19 -21.60 14.34
C ILE A 279 24.10 -22.16 15.26
N LYS A 280 22.85 -22.22 14.78
CA LYS A 280 21.73 -22.75 15.57
C LYS A 280 21.90 -24.24 15.88
N GLU A 281 22.24 -25.06 14.88
CA GLU A 281 22.49 -26.49 15.08
C GLU A 281 23.69 -26.76 16.00
N PHE A 282 24.71 -25.89 15.96
CA PHE A 282 25.84 -25.94 16.87
C PHE A 282 25.42 -25.60 18.31
N GLU A 283 24.61 -24.55 18.50
CA GLU A 283 24.07 -24.15 19.81
C GLU A 283 23.14 -25.23 20.41
N ASP A 284 22.27 -25.81 19.58
CA ASP A 284 21.34 -26.88 19.97
C ASP A 284 22.07 -28.22 20.24
N GLY A 285 23.36 -28.30 19.90
CA GLY A 285 24.23 -29.42 20.24
C GLY A 285 24.31 -30.52 19.19
N PHE A 286 23.65 -30.39 18.04
CA PHE A 286 23.64 -31.38 16.96
C PHE A 286 25.01 -31.53 16.30
N ILE A 287 25.74 -30.42 16.14
CA ILE A 287 27.06 -30.38 15.50
C ILE A 287 28.15 -29.79 16.41
N LYS A 288 27.95 -29.79 17.73
CA LYS A 288 28.89 -29.18 18.71
C LYS A 288 30.31 -29.75 18.71
N ASN A 289 30.48 -30.96 18.19
CA ASN A 289 31.77 -31.65 18.09
C ASN A 289 32.48 -31.36 16.74
N GLN A 290 32.02 -30.36 15.99
CA GLN A 290 32.55 -29.99 14.68
C GLN A 290 33.17 -28.60 14.70
N HIS A 291 34.31 -28.41 14.04
CA HIS A 291 34.82 -27.07 13.78
C HIS A 291 33.96 -26.39 12.71
N LEU A 292 33.70 -25.09 12.86
CA LEU A 292 32.91 -24.33 11.89
C LEU A 292 33.78 -23.30 11.16
N GLU A 293 33.82 -23.36 9.83
CA GLU A 293 34.29 -22.25 8.98
C GLU A 293 33.06 -21.52 8.42
N LEU A 294 32.84 -20.29 8.89
CA LEU A 294 31.62 -19.53 8.58
C LEU A 294 31.92 -18.24 7.83
N LEU A 295 31.20 -18.03 6.72
CA LEU A 295 31.23 -16.77 5.99
C LEU A 295 29.82 -16.17 5.87
N GLY A 296 29.65 -14.91 6.27
CA GLY A 296 28.36 -14.21 6.17
C GLY A 296 27.88 -13.96 4.74
N CYS A 297 28.75 -14.09 3.74
CA CYS A 297 28.46 -13.95 2.31
C CYS A 297 28.92 -15.21 1.56
N GLU A 298 28.50 -15.37 0.29
CA GLU A 298 28.96 -16.46 -0.60
C GLU A 298 30.43 -16.24 -1.04
N GLY A 299 31.34 -16.30 -0.07
CA GLY A 299 32.70 -15.78 -0.14
C GLY A 299 32.76 -14.27 0.08
N CYS A 300 33.91 -13.79 0.57
CA CYS A 300 34.24 -12.36 0.58
C CYS A 300 34.22 -11.75 -0.83
N ILE A 301 34.38 -12.58 -1.87
CA ILE A 301 34.21 -12.23 -3.29
C ILE A 301 32.75 -11.84 -3.69
N MET A 302 31.80 -12.00 -2.78
CA MET A 302 30.40 -11.56 -2.94
C MET A 302 29.99 -10.58 -1.84
N GLY A 303 30.97 -9.97 -1.17
CA GLY A 303 30.77 -9.00 -0.09
C GLY A 303 30.10 -7.70 -0.54
N PRO A 304 29.46 -6.96 0.40
CA PRO A 304 28.68 -5.75 0.13
C PRO A 304 29.49 -4.55 -0.39
N GLY A 305 30.82 -4.57 -0.22
CA GLY A 305 31.76 -3.54 -0.69
C GLY A 305 32.28 -3.78 -2.11
N MET A 306 31.72 -4.77 -2.83
CA MET A 306 32.03 -5.07 -4.23
C MET A 306 30.94 -4.53 -5.15
N SER A 307 31.25 -4.38 -6.44
CA SER A 307 30.24 -3.95 -7.42
C SER A 307 29.06 -4.94 -7.48
N GLY A 308 27.85 -4.38 -7.62
CA GLY A 308 26.62 -5.15 -7.76
C GLY A 308 26.59 -5.99 -9.06
N GLY A 309 25.76 -7.05 -9.07
CA GLY A 309 25.59 -7.90 -10.26
C GLY A 309 26.76 -8.84 -10.60
N GLY A 310 27.73 -9.00 -9.69
CA GLY A 310 28.83 -9.96 -9.85
C GLY A 310 28.33 -11.41 -9.92
N ARG A 311 28.95 -12.22 -10.79
CA ARG A 311 28.69 -13.67 -10.86
C ARG A 311 29.68 -14.41 -9.96
N GLN A 312 29.18 -15.03 -8.89
CA GLN A 312 29.98 -15.73 -7.86
C GLN A 312 31.05 -16.65 -8.46
N TYR A 313 30.64 -17.60 -9.31
CA TYR A 313 31.56 -18.58 -9.89
C TYR A 313 32.61 -17.96 -10.83
N ALA A 314 32.25 -16.91 -11.57
CA ALA A 314 33.21 -16.19 -12.41
C ALA A 314 34.26 -15.45 -11.56
N ARG A 315 33.81 -14.80 -10.48
CA ARG A 315 34.70 -14.15 -9.50
C ARG A 315 35.65 -15.14 -8.83
N ARG A 316 35.16 -16.34 -8.49
CA ARG A 316 35.99 -17.44 -7.96
C ARG A 316 37.09 -17.85 -8.95
N ILE A 317 36.77 -18.01 -10.23
CA ILE A 317 37.76 -18.36 -11.27
C ILE A 317 38.84 -17.28 -11.39
N LEU A 318 38.47 -16.00 -11.38
CA LEU A 318 39.43 -14.89 -11.45
C LEU A 318 40.41 -14.92 -10.28
N LEU A 319 39.91 -15.14 -9.07
CA LEU A 319 40.75 -15.27 -7.89
C LEU A 319 41.66 -16.51 -7.99
N ASN A 320 41.12 -17.69 -8.33
CA ASN A 320 41.91 -18.91 -8.50
C ASN A 320 43.06 -18.72 -9.50
N ASN A 321 42.79 -18.08 -10.64
CA ASN A 321 43.80 -17.78 -11.66
C ASN A 321 44.91 -16.85 -11.14
N TYR A 322 44.54 -15.85 -10.32
CA TYR A 322 45.51 -14.98 -9.66
C TYR A 322 46.37 -15.76 -8.67
N VAL A 323 45.75 -16.54 -7.78
CA VAL A 323 46.45 -17.34 -6.75
C VAL A 323 47.39 -18.36 -7.39
N ASN A 324 46.95 -19.09 -8.42
CA ASN A 324 47.80 -20.06 -9.11
C ASN A 324 49.05 -19.41 -9.73
N LYS A 325 48.89 -18.25 -10.37
CA LYS A 325 50.03 -17.49 -10.91
C LYS A 325 50.96 -17.03 -9.79
N LYS A 326 50.40 -16.53 -8.69
CA LYS A 326 51.13 -16.02 -7.54
C LYS A 326 51.97 -17.12 -6.89
N ILE A 327 51.39 -18.29 -6.61
CA ILE A 327 52.08 -19.45 -6.01
C ILE A 327 53.21 -19.92 -6.92
N ASN A 328 52.97 -20.03 -8.23
CA ASN A 328 53.99 -20.48 -9.18
C ASN A 328 55.18 -19.51 -9.32
N SER A 329 54.98 -18.22 -9.02
CA SER A 329 56.03 -17.20 -9.04
C SER A 329 56.57 -16.85 -7.65
N LEU A 330 56.10 -17.49 -6.58
CA LEU A 330 56.45 -17.14 -5.21
C LEU A 330 57.87 -17.62 -4.90
N ASN A 331 58.69 -16.74 -4.32
CA ASN A 331 59.96 -17.15 -3.72
C ASN A 331 59.68 -17.80 -2.35
N GLU A 332 59.54 -19.13 -2.32
CA GLU A 332 59.21 -19.89 -1.10
C GLU A 332 60.18 -19.63 0.06
N LYS A 333 61.48 -19.47 -0.22
CA LYS A 333 62.48 -19.19 0.82
C LYS A 333 62.26 -17.81 1.44
N GLU A 334 61.97 -16.80 0.63
CA GLU A 334 61.68 -15.45 1.13
C GLU A 334 60.35 -15.41 1.89
N TRP A 335 59.33 -16.12 1.38
CA TRP A 335 58.06 -16.26 2.09
C TRP A 335 58.26 -16.90 3.47
N GLN A 336 58.98 -18.03 3.55
CA GLN A 336 59.25 -18.72 4.82
C GLN A 336 60.05 -17.83 5.78
N ASN A 337 61.08 -17.12 5.29
CA ASN A 337 61.84 -16.18 6.10
C ASN A 337 60.96 -15.06 6.68
N ASN A 338 59.97 -14.58 5.91
CA ASN A 338 59.01 -13.59 6.41
C ASN A 338 58.05 -14.20 7.44
N ILE A 339 57.55 -15.43 7.22
CA ILE A 339 56.72 -16.14 8.21
C ILE A 339 57.48 -16.28 9.53
N ASP A 340 58.72 -16.76 9.49
CA ASP A 340 59.54 -16.93 10.69
C ASP A 340 59.78 -15.59 11.39
N LYS A 341 60.09 -14.54 10.62
CA LYS A 341 60.32 -13.19 11.14
C LYS A 341 59.13 -12.59 11.89
N TYR A 342 57.91 -12.89 11.49
CA TYR A 342 56.68 -12.33 12.08
C TYR A 342 55.88 -13.37 12.88
N SER A 343 56.47 -14.53 13.16
CA SER A 343 55.82 -15.63 13.88
C SER A 343 55.57 -15.34 15.36
N ASP A 344 56.28 -14.37 15.93
CA ASP A 344 56.19 -13.89 17.31
C ASP A 344 55.09 -12.84 17.53
N ILE A 345 54.45 -12.35 16.46
CA ILE A 345 53.35 -11.40 16.56
C ILE A 345 52.18 -12.08 17.29
N ASP A 346 51.74 -11.47 18.39
CA ASP A 346 50.52 -11.90 19.07
C ASP A 346 49.32 -11.70 18.14
N LEU A 347 48.62 -12.80 17.84
CA LEU A 347 47.39 -12.81 17.04
C LEU A 347 46.15 -13.06 17.92
N THR A 348 46.30 -13.06 19.24
CA THR A 348 45.19 -13.31 20.15
C THR A 348 44.22 -12.13 20.14
N VAL A 349 42.92 -12.44 20.25
CA VAL A 349 41.84 -11.48 20.45
C VAL A 349 40.82 -12.03 21.44
N ASN A 350 40.16 -11.12 22.16
CA ASN A 350 39.07 -11.45 23.07
C ASN A 350 37.74 -10.97 22.50
N PHE A 351 36.71 -11.79 22.67
CA PHE A 351 35.34 -11.47 22.28
C PHE A 351 34.47 -11.36 23.53
N GLU A 352 33.49 -10.47 23.48
CA GLU A 352 32.60 -10.21 24.61
C GLU A 352 31.15 -10.25 24.17
N SER A 353 30.27 -10.77 25.03
CA SER A 353 28.84 -10.74 24.74
C SER A 353 28.33 -9.30 24.73
N LYS A 354 27.66 -8.93 23.65
CA LYS A 354 26.95 -7.66 23.46
C LYS A 354 25.44 -7.85 23.53
N ARG A 355 24.97 -8.95 24.15
CA ARG A 355 23.56 -9.34 24.15
C ARG A 355 22.69 -8.21 24.66
N ARG A 356 21.73 -7.79 23.86
CA ARG A 356 20.60 -6.96 24.29
C ARG A 356 19.36 -7.84 24.29
N VAL A 357 18.81 -8.11 25.48
CA VAL A 357 17.60 -8.92 25.62
C VAL A 357 16.41 -8.06 25.24
N LEU A 358 15.71 -8.46 24.18
CA LEU A 358 14.31 -8.10 24.05
C LEU A 358 13.52 -9.16 24.79
N GLU A 359 12.67 -8.72 25.72
CA GLU A 359 11.78 -9.64 26.43
C GLU A 359 10.88 -10.34 25.41
N PHE A 360 10.70 -11.64 25.62
CA PHE A 360 9.74 -12.40 24.84
C PHE A 360 8.33 -11.95 25.25
N PRO A 361 7.48 -11.49 24.32
CA PRO A 361 6.15 -11.00 24.67
C PRO A 361 5.25 -12.09 25.27
N ASP A 362 4.23 -11.69 26.03
CA ASP A 362 3.18 -12.63 26.46
C ASP A 362 2.42 -13.15 25.22
N TRP A 363 2.11 -14.45 25.24
CA TRP A 363 1.28 -15.10 24.22
C TRP A 363 -0.08 -14.43 24.03
N LYS A 364 -0.61 -13.74 25.05
CA LYS A 364 -1.83 -12.93 24.91
C LYS A 364 -1.68 -11.80 23.90
N ASP A 365 -0.58 -11.06 23.94
CA ASP A 365 -0.33 -9.93 23.05
C ASP A 365 -0.05 -10.43 21.62
N ILE A 366 0.73 -11.51 21.50
CA ILE A 366 1.01 -12.17 20.21
C ILE A 366 -0.31 -12.60 19.55
N ARG A 367 -1.20 -13.25 20.32
CA ARG A 367 -2.51 -13.69 19.83
C ARG A 367 -3.40 -12.52 19.41
N TYR A 368 -3.43 -11.45 20.19
CA TYR A 368 -4.18 -10.24 19.83
C TYR A 368 -3.72 -9.67 18.47
N VAL A 369 -2.41 -9.59 18.23
CA VAL A 369 -1.86 -9.13 16.95
C VAL A 369 -2.23 -10.08 15.80
N LEU A 370 -2.10 -11.40 16.00
CA LEU A 370 -2.51 -12.39 15.00
C LEU A 370 -3.99 -12.24 14.62
N GLU A 371 -4.87 -12.14 15.62
CA GLU A 371 -6.32 -11.95 15.42
C GLU A 371 -6.62 -10.64 14.69
N SER A 372 -5.90 -9.56 15.00
CA SER A 372 -6.03 -8.27 14.30
C SER A 372 -5.66 -8.34 12.81
N MET A 373 -4.76 -9.26 12.44
CA MET A 373 -4.38 -9.55 11.06
C MET A 373 -5.30 -10.57 10.37
N GLY A 374 -6.37 -11.00 11.04
CA GLY A 374 -7.32 -12.01 10.52
C GLY A 374 -6.86 -13.46 10.70
N LYS A 375 -5.85 -13.71 11.54
CA LYS A 375 -5.31 -15.06 11.80
C LYS A 375 -5.87 -15.62 13.10
N LYS A 376 -6.91 -16.43 13.01
CA LYS A 376 -7.62 -16.96 14.19
C LYS A 376 -7.24 -18.41 14.49
N ASP A 377 -7.02 -19.18 13.43
CA ASP A 377 -6.71 -20.59 13.49
C ASP A 377 -5.37 -20.89 12.79
N ALA A 378 -4.79 -22.06 13.06
CA ALA A 378 -3.53 -22.50 12.46
C ALA A 378 -3.57 -22.52 10.90
N LYS A 379 -4.73 -22.75 10.29
CA LYS A 379 -4.92 -22.69 8.83
C LYS A 379 -4.70 -21.29 8.23
N ASP A 380 -4.87 -20.24 9.03
CA ASP A 380 -4.69 -18.85 8.60
C ASP A 380 -3.21 -18.42 8.68
N HIS A 381 -2.35 -19.26 9.29
CA HIS A 381 -0.93 -19.05 9.43
C HIS A 381 -0.21 -19.48 8.13
N LEU A 382 -0.38 -18.70 7.07
CA LEU A 382 0.21 -19.00 5.75
C LEU A 382 1.73 -19.13 5.74
N ASN A 383 2.43 -18.50 6.70
CA ASN A 383 3.90 -18.54 6.85
C ASN A 383 4.64 -18.29 5.52
N CYS A 384 4.14 -17.36 4.70
CA CYS A 384 4.61 -17.16 3.32
C CYS A 384 5.89 -16.33 3.19
N GLY A 385 6.43 -15.78 4.29
CA GLY A 385 7.67 -14.99 4.27
C GLY A 385 7.56 -13.57 3.68
N ALA A 386 6.42 -13.18 3.09
CA ALA A 386 6.29 -11.93 2.35
C ALA A 386 6.59 -10.67 3.20
N CYS A 387 6.21 -10.69 4.48
CA CYS A 387 6.39 -9.58 5.41
C CYS A 387 7.82 -9.42 5.95
N GLY A 388 8.75 -10.36 5.72
CA GLY A 388 10.08 -10.29 6.35
C GLY A 388 10.42 -11.42 7.32
N TYR A 389 9.42 -12.16 7.78
CA TYR A 389 9.52 -13.13 8.87
C TYR A 389 9.10 -14.52 8.41
N ASP A 390 9.72 -15.56 8.97
CA ASP A 390 9.58 -16.92 8.44
C ASP A 390 8.25 -17.56 8.87
N SER A 391 7.66 -17.07 9.96
CA SER A 391 6.32 -17.45 10.40
C SER A 391 5.45 -16.23 10.73
N CYS A 392 4.13 -16.44 10.74
CA CYS A 392 3.17 -15.43 11.19
C CYS A 392 3.35 -15.08 12.66
N GLU A 393 3.79 -16.06 13.48
CA GLU A 393 4.08 -15.87 14.90
C GLU A 393 5.31 -14.99 15.10
N GLU A 394 6.38 -15.21 14.34
CA GLU A 394 7.56 -14.32 14.35
C GLU A 394 7.22 -12.89 13.96
N HIS A 395 6.35 -12.72 12.94
CA HIS A 395 5.88 -11.38 12.55
C HIS A 395 5.08 -10.73 13.69
N ALA A 396 4.19 -11.48 14.34
CA ALA A 396 3.41 -10.97 15.47
C ALA A 396 4.30 -10.61 16.67
N ILE A 397 5.28 -11.45 17.02
CA ILE A 397 6.29 -11.16 18.04
C ILE A 397 7.03 -9.86 17.70
N ALA A 398 7.46 -9.70 16.45
CA ALA A 398 8.14 -8.50 16.01
C ALA A 398 7.26 -7.23 16.06
N ILE A 399 5.95 -7.35 15.82
CA ILE A 399 5.01 -6.24 16.00
C ILE A 399 4.91 -5.84 17.47
N VAL A 400 4.75 -6.81 18.38
CA VAL A 400 4.67 -6.53 19.83
C VAL A 400 5.98 -5.90 20.35
N GLN A 401 7.12 -6.34 19.83
CA GLN A 401 8.43 -5.76 20.12
C GLN A 401 8.67 -4.39 19.44
N GLY A 402 7.71 -3.89 18.67
CA GLY A 402 7.79 -2.61 17.98
C GLY A 402 8.85 -2.57 16.87
N LEU A 403 9.14 -3.71 16.23
CA LEU A 403 10.06 -3.86 15.10
C LEU A 403 9.32 -3.89 13.76
N ALA A 404 8.07 -4.33 13.77
CA ALA A 404 7.24 -4.52 12.59
C ALA A 404 5.87 -3.87 12.74
N GLU A 405 5.16 -3.76 11.62
CA GLU A 405 3.79 -3.23 11.54
C GLU A 405 2.85 -4.28 10.94
N THR A 406 1.55 -4.17 11.24
CA THR A 406 0.50 -5.06 10.71
C THR A 406 0.36 -4.97 9.19
N GLU A 407 0.60 -3.78 8.64
CA GLU A 407 0.51 -3.42 7.22
C GLU A 407 1.53 -4.18 6.35
N MET A 408 2.55 -4.77 6.96
CA MET A 408 3.51 -5.64 6.29
C MET A 408 2.90 -6.98 5.86
N CYS A 409 1.78 -7.40 6.47
CA CYS A 409 1.08 -8.62 6.11
C CYS A 409 0.27 -8.40 4.82
N LEU A 410 0.82 -8.83 3.68
CA LEU A 410 0.20 -8.61 2.37
C LEU A 410 -1.26 -9.12 2.27
N PRO A 411 -1.61 -10.36 2.70
CA PRO A 411 -2.99 -10.83 2.66
C PRO A 411 -3.95 -9.95 3.48
N HIS A 412 -3.54 -9.58 4.71
CA HIS A 412 -4.32 -8.70 5.57
C HIS A 412 -4.56 -7.33 4.92
N THR A 413 -3.51 -6.74 4.34
CA THR A 413 -3.60 -5.44 3.67
C THR A 413 -4.50 -5.49 2.44
N ILE A 414 -4.46 -6.57 1.65
CA ILE A 414 -5.37 -6.77 0.50
C ILE A 414 -6.83 -6.86 0.96
N GLU A 415 -7.11 -7.64 2.00
CA GLU A 415 -8.47 -7.78 2.54
C GLU A 415 -9.00 -6.44 3.08
N LYS A 416 -8.16 -5.71 3.83
CA LYS A 416 -8.47 -4.36 4.34
C LYS A 416 -8.74 -3.37 3.20
N LEU A 417 -7.99 -3.45 2.11
CA LEU A 417 -8.20 -2.64 0.90
C LEU A 417 -9.53 -2.97 0.22
N HIS A 418 -9.84 -4.26 0.01
CA HIS A 418 -11.13 -4.67 -0.58
C HIS A 418 -12.31 -4.18 0.25
N LYS A 419 -12.27 -4.36 1.57
CA LYS A 419 -13.31 -3.86 2.48
C LYS A 419 -13.49 -2.35 2.36
N SER A 420 -12.39 -1.60 2.36
CA SER A 420 -12.42 -0.14 2.24
C SER A 420 -13.01 0.32 0.89
N ILE A 421 -12.71 -0.39 -0.20
CA ILE A 421 -13.29 -0.12 -1.54
C ILE A 421 -14.80 -0.35 -1.53
N THR A 422 -15.26 -1.46 -0.93
CA THR A 422 -16.69 -1.76 -0.81
C THR A 422 -17.42 -0.71 0.03
N ASP A 423 -16.87 -0.33 1.19
CA ASP A 423 -17.46 0.69 2.06
C ASP A 423 -17.51 2.07 1.36
N LEU A 424 -16.48 2.41 0.58
CA LEU A 424 -16.45 3.63 -0.21
C LEU A 424 -17.51 3.63 -1.32
N ALA A 425 -17.71 2.51 -2.02
CA ALA A 425 -18.73 2.37 -3.05
C ALA A 425 -20.15 2.58 -2.46
N ILE A 426 -20.45 1.93 -1.33
CA ILE A 426 -21.74 2.09 -0.63
C ILE A 426 -21.95 3.55 -0.21
N THR A 427 -20.91 4.21 0.28
CA THR A 427 -20.99 5.62 0.70
C THR A 427 -21.23 6.55 -0.49
N ASN A 428 -20.57 6.29 -1.62
CA ASN A 428 -20.73 7.07 -2.84
C ASN A 428 -22.14 6.94 -3.44
N ASP A 429 -22.71 5.73 -3.43
CA ASP A 429 -24.09 5.49 -3.89
C ASP A 429 -25.11 6.22 -3.02
N LYS A 430 -24.93 6.18 -1.69
CA LYS A 430 -25.76 6.95 -0.75
C LYS A 430 -25.67 8.44 -1.03
N LEU A 431 -24.47 8.99 -1.20
CA LEU A 431 -24.26 10.41 -1.52
C LEU A 431 -24.97 10.81 -2.82
N SER A 432 -24.86 10.00 -3.87
CA SER A 432 -25.54 10.22 -5.15
C SER A 432 -27.06 10.28 -4.99
N SER A 433 -27.65 9.32 -4.26
CA SER A 433 -29.10 9.30 -4.00
C SER A 433 -29.58 10.53 -3.22
N ILE A 434 -28.82 10.98 -2.22
CA ILE A 434 -29.13 12.16 -1.42
C ILE A 434 -29.03 13.43 -2.27
N GLN A 435 -28.00 13.56 -3.11
CA GLN A 435 -27.84 14.70 -4.01
C GLN A 435 -29.01 14.81 -5.00
N GLN A 436 -29.48 13.69 -5.56
CA GLN A 436 -30.66 13.69 -6.44
C GLN A 436 -31.93 14.14 -5.70
N ALA A 437 -32.16 13.61 -4.49
CA ALA A 437 -33.29 13.99 -3.67
C ALA A 437 -33.26 15.49 -3.30
N LEU A 438 -32.07 16.03 -2.96
CA LEU A 438 -31.88 17.45 -2.67
C LEU A 438 -32.16 18.32 -3.89
N LYS A 439 -31.64 17.97 -5.06
CA LYS A 439 -31.90 18.71 -6.31
C LYS A 439 -33.40 18.76 -6.64
N GLN A 440 -34.11 17.66 -6.42
CA GLN A 440 -35.55 17.61 -6.63
C GLN A 440 -36.31 18.47 -5.60
N SER A 441 -35.89 18.42 -4.33
CA SER A 441 -36.46 19.25 -3.26
C SER A 441 -36.26 20.75 -3.50
N GLU A 442 -35.06 21.15 -3.94
CA GLU A 442 -34.74 22.55 -4.28
C GLU A 442 -35.60 23.05 -5.45
N LYS A 443 -35.76 22.23 -6.50
CA LYS A 443 -36.64 22.54 -7.64
C LYS A 443 -38.09 22.75 -7.18
N MET A 444 -38.59 21.91 -6.27
CA MET A 444 -39.94 22.02 -5.72
C MET A 444 -40.12 23.28 -4.87
N ALA A 445 -39.16 23.59 -3.99
CA ALA A 445 -39.21 24.78 -3.13
C ALA A 445 -39.21 26.09 -3.93
N SER A 446 -38.30 26.19 -4.92
CA SER A 446 -38.21 27.35 -5.83
C SER A 446 -39.53 27.56 -6.60
N MET A 447 -40.11 26.48 -7.12
CA MET A 447 -41.38 26.56 -7.85
C MET A 447 -42.54 27.00 -6.94
N GLY A 448 -42.57 26.56 -5.68
CA GLY A 448 -43.55 26.98 -4.68
C GLY A 448 -43.50 28.48 -4.39
N GLN A 449 -42.30 29.04 -4.20
CA GLN A 449 -42.10 30.46 -3.91
C GLN A 449 -42.52 31.35 -5.08
N LEU A 450 -42.12 31.00 -6.31
CA LEU A 450 -42.49 31.75 -7.52
C LEU A 450 -44.01 31.71 -7.77
N SER A 451 -44.63 30.55 -7.58
CA SER A 451 -46.07 30.36 -7.77
C SER A 451 -46.91 31.23 -6.84
N ALA A 452 -46.47 31.39 -5.57
CA ALA A 452 -47.18 32.21 -4.59
C ALA A 452 -47.12 33.72 -4.94
N GLY A 453 -45.96 34.21 -5.41
CA GLY A 453 -45.79 35.61 -5.83
C GLY A 453 -46.59 35.93 -7.10
N ILE A 454 -46.42 35.12 -8.15
CA ILE A 454 -47.12 35.28 -9.43
C ILE A 454 -48.65 35.25 -9.23
N ALA A 455 -49.14 34.35 -8.38
CA ALA A 455 -50.57 34.24 -8.17
C ALA A 455 -51.18 35.46 -7.47
N HIS A 456 -50.46 36.07 -6.53
CA HIS A 456 -50.92 37.30 -5.90
C HIS A 456 -50.95 38.47 -6.90
N GLU A 457 -49.91 38.62 -7.70
CA GLU A 457 -49.81 39.70 -8.68
C GLU A 457 -50.79 39.58 -9.85
N LEU A 458 -51.12 38.35 -10.28
CA LEU A 458 -52.10 38.12 -11.36
C LEU A 458 -53.55 38.15 -10.89
N ASN A 459 -53.85 37.68 -9.68
CA ASN A 459 -55.23 37.69 -9.16
C ASN A 459 -55.78 39.12 -9.01
N ASN A 460 -54.93 40.09 -8.70
CA ASN A 460 -55.31 41.49 -8.51
C ASN A 460 -55.88 42.14 -9.81
N PRO A 461 -55.16 42.22 -10.93
CA PRO A 461 -55.68 42.79 -12.17
C PRO A 461 -56.83 41.95 -12.76
N LEU A 462 -56.78 40.61 -12.66
CA LEU A 462 -57.89 39.75 -13.10
C LEU A 462 -59.18 40.06 -12.33
N GLY A 463 -59.07 40.32 -11.01
CA GLY A 463 -60.21 40.74 -10.19
C GLY A 463 -60.84 42.03 -10.68
N VAL A 464 -60.01 43.03 -11.00
CA VAL A 464 -60.48 44.32 -11.54
C VAL A 464 -61.17 44.15 -12.89
N VAL A 465 -60.58 43.38 -13.81
CA VAL A 465 -61.16 43.11 -15.13
C VAL A 465 -62.50 42.38 -15.01
N ILE A 466 -62.60 41.33 -14.17
CA ILE A 466 -63.85 40.61 -13.91
C ILE A 466 -64.92 41.56 -13.36
N MET A 467 -64.56 42.43 -12.41
CA MET A 467 -65.50 43.35 -11.78
C MET A 467 -66.10 44.33 -12.81
N TYR A 468 -65.26 45.05 -13.55
CA TYR A 468 -65.75 46.01 -14.56
C TYR A 468 -66.49 45.32 -15.71
N ALA A 469 -66.01 44.16 -16.16
CA ALA A 469 -66.69 43.40 -17.21
C ALA A 469 -68.08 42.92 -16.77
N ASN A 470 -68.25 42.48 -15.51
CA ASN A 470 -69.55 42.12 -14.96
C ASN A 470 -70.49 43.33 -14.83
N ILE A 471 -70.00 44.48 -14.35
CA ILE A 471 -70.80 45.72 -14.27
C ILE A 471 -71.32 46.11 -15.66
N LEU A 472 -70.45 46.14 -16.66
CA LEU A 472 -70.84 46.45 -18.04
C LEU A 472 -71.77 45.38 -18.63
N LEU A 473 -71.62 44.12 -18.25
CA LEU A 473 -72.48 43.02 -18.68
C LEU A 473 -73.91 43.17 -18.13
N GLU A 474 -74.06 43.67 -16.90
CA GLU A 474 -75.36 43.96 -16.29
C GLU A 474 -76.09 45.12 -16.97
N GLU A 475 -75.35 46.11 -17.48
CA GLU A 475 -75.89 47.26 -18.20
C GLU A 475 -76.15 47.00 -19.69
N ALA A 476 -75.56 45.96 -20.28
CA ALA A 476 -75.66 45.65 -21.69
C ALA A 476 -76.96 44.87 -22.04
N PRO A 477 -77.69 45.24 -23.13
CA PRO A 477 -78.83 44.47 -23.61
C PRO A 477 -78.41 43.05 -24.01
N LYS A 478 -79.13 42.03 -23.51
CA LYS A 478 -78.78 40.59 -23.65
C LYS A 478 -78.59 40.11 -25.10
N ASP A 479 -79.28 40.73 -26.05
CA ASP A 479 -79.21 40.38 -27.48
C ASP A 479 -78.16 41.19 -28.26
N SER A 480 -77.44 42.10 -27.59
CA SER A 480 -76.40 42.91 -28.23
C SER A 480 -75.11 42.10 -28.47
N PRO A 481 -74.38 42.38 -29.56
CA PRO A 481 -73.03 41.85 -29.76
C PRO A 481 -72.09 42.13 -28.58
N ILE A 482 -72.22 43.32 -27.97
CA ILE A 482 -71.42 43.77 -26.82
C ILE A 482 -71.63 42.86 -25.60
N TYR A 483 -72.87 42.40 -25.34
CA TYR A 483 -73.15 41.45 -24.25
C TYR A 483 -72.42 40.11 -24.45
N LYS A 484 -72.34 39.62 -25.69
CA LYS A 484 -71.61 38.37 -26.01
C LYS A 484 -70.10 38.55 -25.81
N ASP A 485 -69.55 39.69 -26.23
CA ASP A 485 -68.13 39.99 -26.07
C ASP A 485 -67.73 40.18 -24.60
N LEU A 486 -68.54 40.90 -23.81
CA LEU A 486 -68.35 41.06 -22.37
C LEU A 486 -68.45 39.73 -21.62
N LYS A 487 -69.40 38.87 -22.00
CA LYS A 487 -69.52 37.52 -21.43
C LYS A 487 -68.28 36.69 -21.70
N LEU A 488 -67.74 36.76 -22.91
CA LEU A 488 -66.50 36.07 -23.27
C LEU A 488 -65.31 36.57 -22.45
N ILE A 489 -65.19 37.88 -22.21
CA ILE A 489 -64.15 38.47 -21.35
C ILE A 489 -64.26 37.93 -19.92
N VAL A 490 -65.45 37.93 -19.33
CA VAL A 490 -65.71 37.38 -17.99
C VAL A 490 -65.33 35.90 -17.93
N ASP A 491 -65.74 35.11 -18.92
CA ASP A 491 -65.42 33.68 -19.00
C ASP A 491 -63.91 33.43 -19.12
N GLN A 492 -63.19 34.20 -19.94
CA GLN A 492 -61.73 34.06 -20.08
C GLN A 492 -60.98 34.55 -18.84
N THR A 493 -61.44 35.61 -18.19
CA THR A 493 -60.76 36.15 -17.00
C THR A 493 -60.98 35.24 -15.79
N ASN A 494 -62.17 34.65 -15.65
CA ASN A 494 -62.43 33.59 -14.68
C ASN A 494 -61.59 32.33 -14.95
N ARG A 495 -61.37 31.99 -16.22
CA ARG A 495 -60.49 30.90 -16.61
C ARG A 495 -59.03 31.18 -16.22
N CYS A 496 -58.52 32.38 -16.46
CA CYS A 496 -57.20 32.80 -16.00
C CYS A 496 -57.09 32.70 -14.47
N LYS A 497 -58.10 33.17 -13.73
CA LYS A 497 -58.16 33.08 -12.27
C LYS A 497 -58.14 31.62 -11.78
N LYS A 498 -58.83 30.70 -12.45
CA LYS A 498 -58.77 29.26 -12.15
C LYS A 498 -57.38 28.66 -12.40
N ILE A 499 -56.70 29.05 -13.48
CA ILE A 499 -55.33 28.59 -13.78
C ILE A 499 -54.35 29.08 -12.70
N VAL A 500 -54.44 30.36 -12.34
CA VAL A 500 -53.62 30.97 -11.28
C VAL A 500 -53.91 30.33 -9.92
N GLY A 501 -55.18 30.08 -9.59
CA GLY A 501 -55.57 29.36 -8.38
C GLY A 501 -55.07 27.91 -8.34
N GLY A 502 -55.04 27.23 -9.49
CA GLY A 502 -54.44 25.89 -9.62
C GLY A 502 -52.94 25.89 -9.36
N LEU A 503 -52.21 26.91 -9.85
CA LEU A 503 -50.78 27.10 -9.58
C LEU A 503 -50.52 27.39 -8.09
N LEU A 504 -51.36 28.19 -7.45
CA LEU A 504 -51.29 28.48 -6.02
C LEU A 504 -51.56 27.25 -5.15
N ASN A 505 -52.58 26.45 -5.48
CA ASN A 505 -52.92 25.21 -4.75
C ASN A 505 -51.80 24.17 -4.85
N PHE A 506 -51.15 24.08 -6.01
CA PHE A 506 -49.95 23.26 -6.18
C PHE A 506 -48.81 23.71 -5.24
N ALA A 507 -48.71 25.01 -4.93
CA ALA A 507 -47.63 25.58 -4.12
C ALA A 507 -47.93 25.70 -2.61
N ARG A 508 -49.20 25.80 -2.19
CA ARG A 508 -49.59 26.26 -0.84
C ARG A 508 -49.92 25.18 0.20
N LYS A 509 -50.04 23.90 -0.14
CA LYS A 509 -50.29 22.86 0.87
C LYS A 509 -49.12 21.89 0.89
N ASN A 510 -48.19 22.07 1.84
CA ASN A 510 -47.08 21.15 2.15
C ASN A 510 -47.33 20.30 3.41
N GLN A 511 -48.52 20.38 4.01
CA GLN A 511 -48.90 19.60 5.18
C GLN A 511 -50.10 18.71 4.84
N VAL A 512 -49.96 17.43 5.17
CA VAL A 512 -51.00 16.40 5.02
C VAL A 512 -51.72 16.29 6.35
N ASN A 513 -53.01 16.62 6.37
CA ASN A 513 -53.87 16.47 7.54
C ASN A 513 -54.47 15.06 7.54
N SER A 514 -53.72 14.08 8.04
CA SER A 514 -54.14 12.69 8.07
C SER A 514 -55.31 12.48 9.03
N THR A 515 -56.44 12.04 8.49
CA THR A 515 -57.64 11.59 9.23
C THR A 515 -57.94 10.14 8.85
N GLU A 516 -58.69 9.42 9.69
CA GLU A 516 -59.16 8.08 9.33
C GLU A 516 -60.23 8.18 8.23
N VAL A 517 -59.93 7.60 7.06
CA VAL A 517 -60.79 7.68 5.87
C VAL A 517 -61.12 6.27 5.37
N ASP A 518 -62.40 6.05 5.09
CA ASP A 518 -62.91 4.87 4.38
C ASP A 518 -62.63 5.03 2.88
N ILE A 519 -61.66 4.27 2.37
CA ILE A 519 -61.18 4.40 1.00
C ILE A 519 -62.23 3.96 -0.04
N VAL A 520 -63.18 3.10 0.35
CA VAL A 520 -64.27 2.67 -0.54
C VAL A 520 -65.23 3.82 -0.74
N LYS A 521 -65.69 4.45 0.36
CA LYS A 521 -66.58 5.62 0.29
C LYS A 521 -65.92 6.79 -0.43
N LEU A 522 -64.61 6.99 -0.20
CA LEU A 522 -63.84 8.01 -0.89
C LEU A 522 -63.84 7.80 -2.41
N SER A 523 -63.56 6.58 -2.87
CA SER A 523 -63.57 6.24 -4.30
C SER A 523 -64.97 6.40 -4.93
N GLU A 524 -66.02 5.97 -4.23
CA GLU A 524 -67.41 6.17 -4.67
C GLU A 524 -67.75 7.66 -4.79
N GLN A 525 -67.38 8.47 -3.81
CA GLN A 525 -67.58 9.92 -3.81
C GLN A 525 -66.84 10.58 -5.00
N CYS A 526 -65.62 10.16 -5.28
CA CYS A 526 -64.84 10.69 -6.40
C CYS A 526 -65.45 10.34 -7.77
N LEU A 527 -66.01 9.13 -7.91
CA LEU A 527 -66.71 8.74 -9.13
C LEU A 527 -68.00 9.53 -9.34
N GLN A 528 -68.78 9.77 -8.29
CA GLN A 528 -69.99 10.59 -8.36
C GLN A 528 -69.71 12.06 -8.68
N ALA A 529 -68.52 12.57 -8.30
CA ALA A 529 -68.10 13.93 -8.57
C ALA A 529 -67.70 14.19 -10.05
N VAL A 530 -67.54 13.14 -10.85
CA VAL A 530 -67.16 13.24 -12.27
C VAL A 530 -68.35 12.86 -13.16
N ILE A 531 -68.63 13.67 -14.18
CA ILE A 531 -69.66 13.37 -15.17
C ILE A 531 -69.15 12.25 -16.08
N VAL A 532 -69.68 11.04 -15.90
CA VAL A 532 -69.35 9.87 -16.73
C VAL A 532 -70.41 9.67 -17.83
N PRO A 533 -70.03 9.67 -19.12
CA PRO A 533 -70.90 9.30 -20.23
C PRO A 533 -71.49 7.89 -20.12
N GLN A 534 -72.73 7.68 -20.58
CA GLN A 534 -73.42 6.37 -20.52
C GLN A 534 -72.73 5.24 -21.31
N ASN A 535 -71.79 5.57 -22.21
CA ASN A 535 -71.02 4.61 -23.00
C ASN A 535 -69.72 4.17 -22.32
N ILE A 536 -69.49 4.52 -21.05
CA ILE A 536 -68.35 4.05 -20.25
C ILE A 536 -68.88 3.17 -19.12
N ASP A 537 -68.45 1.91 -19.11
CA ASP A 537 -68.75 0.95 -18.05
C ASP A 537 -67.79 1.17 -16.87
N VAL A 538 -68.33 1.50 -15.70
CA VAL A 538 -67.56 1.84 -14.50
C VAL A 538 -67.71 0.74 -13.47
N SER A 539 -66.59 0.23 -12.98
CA SER A 539 -66.57 -0.78 -11.91
C SER A 539 -65.60 -0.39 -10.80
N ILE A 540 -66.02 -0.59 -9.55
CA ILE A 540 -65.13 -0.57 -8.38
C ILE A 540 -64.94 -2.02 -7.94
N ASP A 541 -63.70 -2.47 -7.96
CA ASP A 541 -63.30 -3.80 -7.52
C ASP A 541 -62.63 -3.68 -6.14
N ARG A 542 -63.17 -4.41 -5.17
CA ARG A 542 -62.71 -4.42 -3.77
C ARG A 542 -62.48 -5.84 -3.26
N ASP A 543 -62.43 -6.84 -4.15
CA ASP A 543 -62.39 -8.26 -3.75
C ASP A 543 -61.11 -8.62 -2.98
N LYS A 544 -60.06 -7.81 -3.16
CA LYS A 544 -58.77 -7.97 -2.52
C LYS A 544 -58.54 -7.01 -1.35
N LEU A 545 -59.52 -6.18 -1.00
CA LEU A 545 -59.44 -5.23 0.10
C LEU A 545 -59.86 -5.90 1.41
N ARG A 546 -58.96 -5.96 2.39
CA ARG A 546 -59.22 -6.53 3.71
C ARG A 546 -59.68 -5.47 4.72
N ASN A 547 -59.00 -4.32 4.77
CA ASN A 547 -59.33 -3.22 5.67
C ASN A 547 -59.54 -1.90 4.90
N PRO A 548 -60.77 -1.32 4.91
CA PRO A 548 -61.09 -0.10 4.16
C PRO A 548 -60.60 1.20 4.82
N LEU A 549 -60.09 1.19 6.05
CA LEU A 549 -59.72 2.41 6.78
C LEU A 549 -58.22 2.75 6.67
N ALA A 550 -57.89 3.97 6.23
CA ALA A 550 -56.50 4.44 6.14
C ALA A 550 -56.35 5.89 6.62
N MET A 551 -55.17 6.25 7.16
CA MET A 551 -54.87 7.60 7.67
C MET A 551 -54.43 8.55 6.54
N LEU A 552 -55.39 9.16 5.86
CA LEU A 552 -55.18 9.98 4.66
C LEU A 552 -55.76 11.39 4.82
N ASP A 553 -55.28 12.36 4.03
CA ASP A 553 -55.94 13.66 3.88
C ASP A 553 -57.05 13.53 2.83
N GLN A 554 -58.31 13.52 3.30
CA GLN A 554 -59.48 13.27 2.45
C GLN A 554 -59.60 14.28 1.30
N GLU A 555 -59.38 15.57 1.55
CA GLU A 555 -59.50 16.61 0.51
C GLU A 555 -58.45 16.43 -0.58
N GLN A 556 -57.21 16.18 -0.18
CA GLN A 556 -56.11 15.99 -1.13
C GLN A 556 -56.30 14.71 -1.95
N MET A 557 -56.78 13.63 -1.33
CA MET A 557 -57.05 12.39 -2.05
C MET A 557 -58.26 12.47 -2.98
N ILE A 558 -59.30 13.25 -2.64
CA ILE A 558 -60.37 13.59 -3.60
C ILE A 558 -59.78 14.25 -4.84
N GLN A 559 -58.83 15.18 -4.67
CA GLN A 559 -58.18 15.86 -5.78
C GLN A 559 -57.33 14.92 -6.64
N VAL A 560 -56.59 13.97 -6.03
CA VAL A 560 -55.82 12.95 -6.76
C VAL A 560 -56.75 12.08 -7.60
N LEU A 561 -57.74 11.45 -6.96
CA LEU A 561 -58.61 10.47 -7.59
C LEU A 561 -59.51 11.10 -8.66
N THR A 562 -60.12 12.26 -8.39
CA THR A 562 -60.95 12.94 -9.39
C THR A 562 -60.15 13.40 -10.62
N ASN A 563 -58.89 13.82 -10.45
CA ASN A 563 -58.02 14.15 -11.58
C ASN A 563 -57.70 12.93 -12.44
N LEU A 564 -57.40 11.78 -11.82
CA LEU A 564 -57.12 10.55 -12.55
C LEU A 564 -58.37 10.02 -13.26
N ILE A 565 -59.49 9.91 -12.54
CA ILE A 565 -60.79 9.46 -13.09
C ILE A 565 -61.21 10.36 -14.26
N LYS A 566 -61.12 11.69 -14.11
CA LYS A 566 -61.45 12.62 -15.19
C LYS A 566 -60.57 12.44 -16.41
N ASN A 567 -59.25 12.27 -16.22
CA ASN A 567 -58.34 12.02 -17.34
C ASN A 567 -58.66 10.70 -18.05
N SER A 568 -59.00 9.65 -17.30
CA SER A 568 -59.42 8.36 -17.85
C SER A 568 -60.72 8.45 -18.66
N VAL A 569 -61.73 9.17 -18.16
CA VAL A 569 -63.00 9.41 -18.89
C VAL A 569 -62.74 10.18 -20.18
N GLU A 570 -61.93 11.24 -20.14
CA GLU A 570 -61.60 12.05 -21.32
C GLU A 570 -60.76 11.28 -22.36
N ALA A 571 -60.02 10.25 -21.95
CA ALA A 571 -59.26 9.37 -22.83
C ALA A 571 -60.14 8.34 -23.58
N MET A 572 -61.43 8.23 -23.23
CA MET A 572 -62.38 7.26 -23.80
C MET A 572 -63.58 7.94 -24.51
N PRO A 573 -63.37 8.82 -25.52
CA PRO A 573 -64.47 9.54 -26.17
C PRO A 573 -65.45 8.63 -26.93
N LYS A 574 -65.02 7.42 -27.31
CA LYS A 574 -65.85 6.41 -28.01
C LYS A 574 -66.51 5.41 -27.06
N GLY A 575 -66.35 5.57 -25.75
CA GLY A 575 -66.75 4.58 -24.75
C GLY A 575 -65.63 3.60 -24.42
N GLY A 576 -65.79 2.85 -23.33
CA GLY A 576 -64.76 1.94 -22.81
C GLY A 576 -65.07 1.45 -21.40
N LYS A 577 -64.07 0.90 -20.71
CA LYS A 577 -64.18 0.45 -19.33
C LYS A 577 -63.25 1.26 -18.42
N LEU A 578 -63.80 1.81 -17.34
CA LEU A 578 -63.06 2.38 -16.23
C LEU A 578 -63.14 1.44 -15.03
N LYS A 579 -61.99 0.93 -14.58
CA LYS A 579 -61.89 0.09 -13.40
C LYS A 579 -61.13 0.82 -12.30
N VAL A 580 -61.72 0.91 -11.11
CA VAL A 580 -61.05 1.35 -9.89
C VAL A 580 -60.87 0.13 -9.00
N LEU A 581 -59.63 -0.34 -8.88
CA LEU A 581 -59.27 -1.48 -8.04
C LEU A 581 -58.67 -0.98 -6.73
N LEU A 582 -59.22 -1.46 -5.62
CA LEU A 582 -58.75 -1.18 -4.26
C LEU A 582 -58.12 -2.44 -3.68
N GLU A 583 -56.86 -2.34 -3.28
CA GLU A 583 -56.10 -3.42 -2.65
C GLU A 583 -55.40 -2.90 -1.38
N ASP A 584 -55.02 -3.81 -0.49
CA ASP A 584 -54.21 -3.46 0.68
C ASP A 584 -53.20 -4.53 1.10
N SER A 585 -52.22 -4.08 1.86
CA SER A 585 -51.31 -4.92 2.65
C SER A 585 -51.43 -4.54 4.14
N GLU A 586 -50.61 -5.16 5.00
CA GLU A 586 -50.58 -4.82 6.43
C GLU A 586 -50.27 -3.33 6.68
N ASN A 587 -49.38 -2.74 5.87
CA ASN A 587 -48.86 -1.39 6.09
C ASN A 587 -49.24 -0.39 5.00
N GLU A 588 -49.85 -0.82 3.90
CA GLU A 588 -50.07 0.03 2.72
C GLU A 588 -51.48 -0.16 2.13
N VAL A 589 -51.94 0.87 1.43
CA VAL A 589 -53.17 0.87 0.64
C VAL A 589 -52.86 1.22 -0.81
N PHE A 590 -53.56 0.56 -1.73
CA PHE A 590 -53.34 0.70 -3.15
C PHE A 590 -54.62 1.15 -3.85
N PHE A 591 -54.49 2.18 -4.70
CA PHE A 591 -55.54 2.62 -5.64
C PHE A 591 -55.04 2.39 -7.06
N THR A 592 -55.71 1.54 -7.82
CA THR A 592 -55.40 1.33 -9.23
C THR A 592 -56.55 1.83 -10.10
N ILE A 593 -56.30 2.86 -10.90
CA ILE A 593 -57.28 3.44 -11.83
C ILE A 593 -56.87 3.01 -13.24
N SER A 594 -57.65 2.14 -13.87
CA SER A 594 -57.38 1.58 -15.21
C SER A 594 -58.46 1.95 -16.21
N ASP A 595 -58.06 2.47 -17.36
CA ASP A 595 -58.92 2.75 -18.50
C ASP A 595 -58.51 2.00 -19.76
N THR A 596 -59.48 1.77 -20.64
CA THR A 596 -59.27 1.20 -21.98
C THR A 596 -59.26 2.28 -23.07
N GLY A 597 -58.75 3.48 -22.73
CA GLY A 597 -58.70 4.63 -23.63
C GLY A 597 -57.54 4.58 -24.62
N SER A 598 -57.22 5.73 -25.21
CA SER A 598 -56.19 5.84 -26.25
C SER A 598 -54.76 5.54 -25.82
N GLY A 599 -54.51 5.40 -24.50
CA GLY A 599 -53.17 5.25 -23.94
C GLY A 599 -52.28 6.50 -24.06
N ILE A 600 -51.07 6.41 -23.51
CA ILE A 600 -50.02 7.45 -23.50
C ILE A 600 -48.83 6.96 -24.33
N LYS A 601 -48.32 7.83 -25.22
CA LYS A 601 -47.15 7.54 -26.07
C LYS A 601 -45.87 7.44 -25.23
N GLU A 602 -44.95 6.57 -25.64
CA GLU A 602 -43.67 6.36 -24.94
C GLU A 602 -42.87 7.66 -24.75
N SER A 603 -42.85 8.53 -25.76
CA SER A 603 -42.15 9.83 -25.73
C SER A 603 -42.67 10.81 -24.67
N ASP A 604 -43.88 10.59 -24.19
CA ASP A 604 -44.60 11.52 -23.31
C ASP A 604 -44.61 11.03 -21.86
N LYS A 605 -44.30 9.74 -21.61
CA LYS A 605 -44.36 9.11 -20.27
C LYS A 605 -43.53 9.84 -19.22
N ASP A 606 -42.32 10.29 -19.58
CA ASP A 606 -41.44 11.02 -18.66
C ASP A 606 -41.91 12.46 -18.38
N LYS A 607 -42.79 12.99 -19.23
CA LYS A 607 -43.24 14.39 -19.19
C LYS A 607 -44.63 14.58 -18.59
N ILE A 608 -45.43 13.52 -18.46
CA ILE A 608 -46.84 13.68 -18.02
C ILE A 608 -47.00 14.25 -16.61
N PHE A 609 -45.98 14.12 -15.77
CA PHE A 609 -45.94 14.68 -14.43
C PHE A 609 -45.28 16.07 -14.38
N GLU A 610 -44.77 16.58 -15.50
CA GLU A 610 -44.28 17.95 -15.60
C GLU A 610 -45.44 18.95 -15.57
N PRO A 611 -45.36 20.02 -14.77
CA PRO A 611 -46.37 21.07 -14.76
C PRO A 611 -46.58 21.68 -16.14
N PHE A 612 -47.83 21.97 -16.49
CA PHE A 612 -48.27 22.54 -17.77
C PHE A 612 -48.14 21.62 -18.99
N PHE A 613 -47.56 20.42 -18.84
CA PHE A 613 -47.57 19.44 -19.91
C PHE A 613 -49.00 18.94 -20.15
N THR A 614 -49.48 19.06 -21.39
CA THR A 614 -50.77 18.51 -21.78
C THR A 614 -50.77 18.10 -23.25
N THR A 615 -51.33 16.93 -23.53
CA THR A 615 -51.58 16.45 -24.89
C THR A 615 -52.95 16.91 -25.44
N LYS A 616 -53.72 17.66 -24.64
CA LYS A 616 -55.05 18.19 -25.00
C LYS A 616 -54.89 19.47 -25.81
N GLY A 617 -55.78 19.69 -26.79
CA GLY A 617 -55.74 20.87 -27.66
C GLY A 617 -55.81 22.20 -26.88
N ILE A 618 -55.29 23.28 -27.48
CA ILE A 618 -55.24 24.63 -26.90
C ILE A 618 -56.62 24.99 -26.35
N GLY A 619 -56.72 25.22 -25.03
CA GLY A 619 -58.01 25.50 -24.40
C GLY A 619 -58.51 24.46 -23.41
N LYS A 620 -58.17 23.18 -23.62
CA LYS A 620 -58.91 22.05 -23.02
C LYS A 620 -58.26 21.42 -21.79
N GLY A 621 -57.06 21.84 -21.40
CA GLY A 621 -56.36 21.34 -20.21
C GLY A 621 -55.39 22.37 -19.64
N THR A 622 -55.22 22.37 -18.31
CA THR A 622 -54.24 23.23 -17.62
C THR A 622 -52.86 22.59 -17.50
N GLY A 623 -52.74 21.28 -17.77
CA GLY A 623 -51.50 20.51 -17.59
C GLY A 623 -51.03 20.38 -16.13
N LEU A 624 -51.85 20.76 -15.15
CA LEU A 624 -51.48 20.73 -13.73
C LEU A 624 -52.01 19.50 -12.98
N GLY A 625 -53.01 18.79 -13.52
CA GLY A 625 -53.72 17.73 -12.80
C GLY A 625 -52.83 16.55 -12.37
N LEU A 626 -52.07 15.98 -13.31
CA LEU A 626 -51.17 14.85 -13.04
C LEU A 626 -49.96 15.26 -12.19
N ALA A 627 -49.38 16.44 -12.44
CA ALA A 627 -48.33 16.99 -11.60
C ALA A 627 -48.80 17.17 -10.14
N THR A 628 -50.05 17.64 -9.95
CA THR A 628 -50.64 17.79 -8.62
C THR A 628 -50.89 16.45 -7.95
N ALA A 629 -51.39 15.45 -8.70
CA ALA A 629 -51.57 14.10 -8.20
C ALA A 629 -50.24 13.48 -7.72
N TYR A 630 -49.17 13.65 -8.52
CA TYR A 630 -47.82 13.20 -8.16
C TYR A 630 -47.31 13.88 -6.88
N GLY A 631 -47.48 15.19 -6.77
CA GLY A 631 -47.07 15.96 -5.58
C GLY A 631 -47.78 15.49 -4.31
N ILE A 632 -49.11 15.35 -4.37
CA ILE A 632 -49.92 14.90 -3.22
C ILE A 632 -49.51 13.49 -2.78
N VAL A 633 -49.35 12.54 -3.71
CA VAL A 633 -48.93 11.17 -3.39
C VAL A 633 -47.55 11.16 -2.71
N LYS A 634 -46.59 11.98 -3.20
CA LYS A 634 -45.27 12.10 -2.58
C LYS A 634 -45.32 12.72 -1.18
N MET A 635 -46.19 13.70 -0.94
CA MET A 635 -46.38 14.28 0.40
C MET A 635 -46.94 13.27 1.41
N HIS A 636 -47.73 12.31 0.94
CA HIS A 636 -48.21 11.17 1.72
C HIS A 636 -47.15 10.06 1.89
N LYS A 637 -45.89 10.31 1.53
CA LYS A 637 -44.78 9.33 1.49
C LYS A 637 -45.05 8.14 0.57
N GLY A 638 -45.91 8.32 -0.43
CA GLY A 638 -46.32 7.26 -1.35
C GLY A 638 -45.58 7.23 -2.68
N LYS A 639 -46.00 6.29 -3.52
CA LYS A 639 -45.51 6.07 -4.88
C LYS A 639 -46.68 6.07 -5.86
N ILE A 640 -46.45 6.62 -7.06
CA ILE A 640 -47.38 6.51 -8.19
C ILE A 640 -46.63 5.87 -9.35
N GLU A 641 -47.19 4.80 -9.90
CA GLU A 641 -46.67 4.05 -11.03
C GLU A 641 -47.63 4.17 -12.22
N LEU A 642 -47.07 4.20 -13.42
CA LEU A 642 -47.80 4.32 -14.68
C LEU A 642 -47.50 3.10 -15.54
N GLU A 643 -48.56 2.42 -15.96
CA GLU A 643 -48.53 1.46 -17.06
C GLU A 643 -49.46 1.97 -18.16
N SER A 644 -48.95 2.15 -19.38
CA SER A 644 -49.78 2.65 -20.48
C SER A 644 -49.27 2.17 -21.82
N ASN A 645 -50.21 1.86 -22.71
CA ASN A 645 -49.95 1.46 -24.08
C ASN A 645 -50.84 2.27 -25.04
N ALA A 646 -50.21 3.05 -25.92
CA ALA A 646 -50.88 3.75 -27.02
C ALA A 646 -50.71 3.05 -28.39
N ASP A 647 -49.97 1.95 -28.45
CA ASP A 647 -49.65 1.24 -29.68
C ASP A 647 -50.54 -0.01 -29.82
N ILE A 648 -51.48 0.06 -30.77
CA ILE A 648 -52.43 -1.02 -31.07
C ILE A 648 -51.68 -2.30 -31.54
N SER A 649 -50.47 -2.16 -32.11
CA SER A 649 -49.69 -3.31 -32.57
C SER A 649 -49.06 -4.13 -31.45
N LYS A 650 -48.93 -3.55 -30.24
CA LYS A 650 -48.28 -4.18 -29.08
C LYS A 650 -49.26 -4.77 -28.07
N GLY A 651 -50.57 -4.54 -28.23
CA GLY A 651 -51.60 -5.04 -27.33
C GLY A 651 -52.79 -4.09 -27.20
N PRO A 652 -53.72 -4.35 -26.26
CA PRO A 652 -54.84 -3.45 -25.99
C PRO A 652 -54.32 -2.07 -25.55
N THR A 653 -55.00 -1.02 -26.01
CA THR A 653 -54.68 0.36 -25.61
C THR A 653 -55.37 0.71 -24.30
N GLY A 654 -54.71 1.54 -23.49
CA GLY A 654 -55.21 1.90 -22.17
C GLY A 654 -54.13 2.46 -21.26
N THR A 655 -54.56 2.95 -20.10
CA THR A 655 -53.67 3.50 -19.07
C THR A 655 -54.10 2.99 -17.70
N SER A 656 -53.12 2.62 -16.88
CA SER A 656 -53.29 2.22 -15.49
C SER A 656 -52.36 3.05 -14.61
N PHE A 657 -52.94 3.78 -13.66
CA PHE A 657 -52.20 4.45 -12.61
C PHE A 657 -52.36 3.67 -11.31
N LYS A 658 -51.24 3.21 -10.73
CA LYS A 658 -51.21 2.55 -9.42
C LYS A 658 -50.62 3.49 -8.39
N ILE A 659 -51.41 3.84 -7.38
CA ILE A 659 -50.99 4.67 -6.25
C ILE A 659 -50.80 3.77 -5.03
N GLU A 660 -49.66 3.90 -4.37
CA GLU A 660 -49.27 3.18 -3.16
C GLU A 660 -49.07 4.20 -2.03
N LEU A 661 -49.78 4.04 -0.92
CA LEU A 661 -49.72 4.94 0.24
C LEU A 661 -49.56 4.13 1.54
N PRO A 662 -48.77 4.61 2.51
CA PRO A 662 -48.72 3.99 3.84
C PRO A 662 -50.07 4.15 4.56
N ARG A 663 -50.53 3.07 5.20
CA ARG A 663 -51.81 3.00 5.93
C ARG A 663 -51.79 3.83 7.21
N ILE A 664 -50.66 3.86 7.90
CA ILE A 664 -50.40 4.63 9.13
C ILE A 664 -49.10 5.42 8.90
N ARG A 665 -49.10 6.71 9.22
CA ARG A 665 -48.01 7.63 8.88
C ARG A 665 -46.87 7.67 9.89
#